data_AF-A0A5N6Q8K0-F1
#
_entry.id   AF-A0A5N6Q8K0-F1
#
_cell.length_a   1.000
_cell.length_b   1.000
_cell.length_c   1.000
_cell.angle_alpha   90.00
_cell.angle_beta   90.00
_cell.angle_gamma   90.00
#
_symmetry.space_group_name_H-M   'P 1'
#
loop_
_entity.id
_entity.type
_entity.pdbx_description
1 polymer ?
#
loop_
_entity_poly.entity_id
_entity_poly.type
_entity_poly.pdbx_seq_one_letter_code
_entity_poly.pdbx_strand_id
1 'polypeptide(L)'
;MELLIPSNIQRLWEAWNFRVCIILSLLLQALLVLASPFRKRTGSKLLLMFVWLAYLLGDWIPAFSIGLISKSQEDACKPKGGEDLTAFWASFLLLHLGGPDTITSFSLEDNEFWLRHLIGLILQVLATAYIFYQSLTDKSKLWIPTTMVFAVGTIKYAERTRALYLASLSQFGCSVLPEPNPGPDYEETIEIYSSMRSVQVPSHVEVMTTPEAGNPMDSISTNEENCLKSFGNSTELDDMQLLEEASRLFEIFKGLIVGLLLSSKDRESSRDFFLTRTATDAFRIIECELNFMYEVLHTKINVVRCQTGYMLRFVSFISILGALMAVSIEKSFLFRNKFDARLTYVLLIGALGLEAISVLMLIFSDRTLLALKSSWRKFIPAILLKRRRWSRSVSQYDMISYCLNDPPNWMYTLVGYVGAGKILEKMIILGFSHSQTVSEDLEVFIFEELRMKSLTANDLRAAMDACSQRGDWALLQTSRAIYFKLKWSIVEYQYAESLLLWHLATELCYLQETEIKPRAEGPEANSRKICKLLSDYMFYLLVMKPVVMTPVLGNWQIVLQDTCAEAKRFFGKRFISNKFQACKQILDVETKFRPVAVKGNKSKSVLFDACRLAQDLLKLEEINKWKLMSRVWVELMSYAAINCRPNVHAQQPSRGGELLTFIWLLMNHLGLGTQFYEQERQAGTKMVPQK
;
A
#
# COMPACT_ATOMS: atom_id res chain seq x y z
N MET A 1 -37.62 17.95 19.13
CA MET A 1 -36.79 18.94 19.85
C MET A 1 -36.36 19.97 18.83
N GLU A 2 -37.11 21.07 18.71
CA GLU A 2 -36.76 22.13 17.75
C GLU A 2 -35.60 22.93 18.34
N LEU A 3 -34.47 22.93 17.66
CA LEU A 3 -33.35 23.80 18.02
C LEU A 3 -33.76 25.24 17.71
N LEU A 4 -33.91 26.06 18.76
CA LEU A 4 -34.17 27.49 18.68
C LEU A 4 -32.95 28.22 18.11
N ILE A 5 -32.75 28.11 16.80
CA ILE A 5 -31.72 28.85 16.06
C ILE A 5 -32.14 30.33 16.02
N PRO A 6 -31.29 31.28 16.46
CA PRO A 6 -31.60 32.70 16.39
C PRO A 6 -32.00 33.14 14.97
N SER A 7 -33.09 33.91 14.86
CA SER A 7 -33.67 34.32 13.57
C SER A 7 -32.69 35.05 12.64
N ASN A 8 -31.72 35.78 13.19
CA ASN A 8 -30.64 36.41 12.43
C ASN A 8 -29.68 35.39 11.80
N ILE A 9 -29.38 34.29 12.50
CA ILE A 9 -28.55 33.18 11.99
C ILE A 9 -29.31 32.42 10.91
N GLN A 10 -30.62 32.20 11.10
CA GLN A 10 -31.46 31.57 10.07
C GLN A 10 -31.50 32.41 8.78
N ARG A 11 -31.74 33.73 8.86
CA ARG A 11 -31.71 34.62 7.68
C ARG A 11 -30.33 34.67 7.00
N LEU A 12 -29.25 34.66 7.78
CA LEU A 12 -27.89 34.60 7.23
C LEU A 12 -27.63 33.28 6.53
N TRP A 13 -28.08 32.16 7.10
CA TRP A 13 -27.98 30.83 6.51
C TRP A 13 -28.77 30.75 5.20
N GLU A 14 -30.04 31.13 5.19
CA GLU A 14 -30.89 31.16 3.98
C GLU A 14 -30.32 32.06 2.87
N ALA A 15 -29.58 33.12 3.22
CA ALA A 15 -28.94 34.00 2.25
C ALA A 15 -27.58 33.48 1.72
N TRP A 16 -26.84 32.69 2.49
CA TRP A 16 -25.45 32.32 2.18
C TRP A 16 -25.17 30.83 1.98
N ASN A 17 -26.06 29.93 2.39
CA ASN A 17 -25.92 28.48 2.29
C ASN A 17 -25.33 27.99 0.95
N PHE A 18 -25.99 28.26 -0.18
CA PHE A 18 -25.54 27.83 -1.51
C PHE A 18 -24.15 28.37 -1.87
N ARG A 19 -23.93 29.66 -1.57
CA ARG A 19 -22.69 30.39 -1.87
C ARG A 19 -21.51 29.84 -1.09
N VAL A 20 -21.70 29.56 0.20
CA VAL A 20 -20.67 28.97 1.06
C VAL A 20 -20.38 27.53 0.64
N CYS A 21 -21.40 26.71 0.42
CA CYS A 21 -21.21 25.31 0.05
C CYS A 21 -20.52 25.13 -1.32
N ILE A 22 -20.85 25.94 -2.34
CA ILE A 22 -20.21 25.83 -3.66
C ILE A 22 -18.76 26.33 -3.66
N ILE A 23 -18.43 27.37 -2.89
CA ILE A 23 -17.05 27.83 -2.68
C ILE A 23 -16.24 26.76 -1.95
N LEU A 24 -16.79 26.22 -0.86
CA LEU A 24 -16.14 25.14 -0.10
C LEU A 24 -15.93 23.91 -0.97
N SER A 25 -16.91 23.54 -1.79
CA SER A 25 -16.80 22.45 -2.75
C SER A 25 -15.66 22.67 -3.76
N LEU A 26 -15.54 23.86 -4.37
CA LEU A 26 -14.42 24.18 -5.27
C LEU A 26 -13.07 24.10 -4.55
N LEU A 27 -12.98 24.61 -3.32
CA LEU A 27 -11.76 24.58 -2.51
C LEU A 27 -11.33 23.14 -2.17
N LEU A 28 -12.28 22.26 -1.88
CA LEU A 28 -12.02 20.84 -1.64
C LEU A 28 -11.52 20.14 -2.91
N GLN A 29 -12.13 20.41 -4.07
CA GLN A 29 -11.65 19.88 -5.35
C GLN A 29 -10.22 20.35 -5.66
N ALA A 30 -9.92 21.64 -5.46
CA ALA A 30 -8.57 22.18 -5.63
C ALA A 30 -7.56 21.55 -4.66
N LEU A 31 -7.92 21.36 -3.39
CA LEU A 31 -7.10 20.67 -2.41
C LEU A 31 -6.83 19.23 -2.84
N LEU A 32 -7.84 18.48 -3.31
CA LEU A 32 -7.66 17.10 -3.75
C LEU A 32 -6.81 16.99 -5.03
N VAL A 33 -6.95 17.90 -6.00
CA VAL A 33 -6.06 17.93 -7.19
C VAL A 33 -4.60 18.12 -6.76
N LEU A 34 -4.33 19.10 -5.89
CA LEU A 34 -2.97 19.47 -5.51
C LEU A 34 -2.34 18.51 -4.48
N ALA A 35 -3.09 18.06 -3.48
CA ALA A 35 -2.55 17.28 -2.35
C ALA A 35 -2.52 15.77 -2.59
N SER A 36 -3.45 15.20 -3.38
CA SER A 36 -3.53 13.74 -3.57
C SER A 36 -2.28 13.11 -4.21
N PRO A 37 -1.58 13.74 -5.18
CA PRO A 37 -0.33 13.19 -5.70
C PRO A 37 0.77 13.00 -4.64
N PHE A 38 0.76 13.78 -3.56
CA PHE A 38 1.72 13.64 -2.46
C PHE A 38 1.48 12.40 -1.60
N ARG A 39 0.28 11.78 -1.66
CA ARG A 39 -0.05 10.54 -0.92
C ARG A 39 0.95 9.41 -1.13
N LYS A 40 1.58 9.32 -2.31
CA LYS A 40 2.61 8.30 -2.61
C LYS A 40 3.97 8.64 -1.97
N ARG A 41 4.26 9.94 -1.84
CA ARG A 41 5.58 10.50 -1.51
C ARG A 41 5.78 10.89 -0.05
N THR A 42 4.75 10.79 0.79
CA THR A 42 4.80 11.28 2.18
C THR A 42 4.24 10.29 3.19
N GLY A 43 4.96 10.12 4.31
CA GLY A 43 4.44 9.47 5.51
C GLY A 43 3.67 10.44 6.44
N SER A 44 3.46 11.70 6.05
CA SER A 44 2.84 12.72 6.90
C SER A 44 1.37 12.43 7.16
N LYS A 45 1.09 11.87 8.35
CA LYS A 45 -0.24 11.45 8.80
C LYS A 45 -1.24 12.62 8.83
N LEU A 46 -0.76 13.83 9.10
CA LEU A 46 -1.58 15.06 9.02
C LEU A 46 -2.02 15.38 7.59
N LEU A 47 -1.13 15.31 6.60
CA LEU A 47 -1.50 15.54 5.20
C LEU A 47 -2.50 14.47 4.73
N LEU A 48 -2.25 13.20 5.06
CA LEU A 48 -3.17 12.10 4.76
C LEU A 48 -4.55 12.28 5.42
N MET A 49 -4.61 12.82 6.66
CA MET A 49 -5.87 13.16 7.33
C MET A 49 -6.60 14.32 6.63
N PHE A 50 -5.90 15.37 6.20
CA PHE A 50 -6.53 16.47 5.45
C PHE A 50 -7.07 16.02 4.08
N VAL A 51 -6.32 15.18 3.35
CA VAL A 51 -6.77 14.61 2.09
C VAL A 51 -7.96 13.67 2.29
N TRP A 52 -7.96 12.86 3.36
CA TRP A 52 -9.09 12.00 3.72
C TRP A 52 -10.36 12.80 4.04
N LEU A 53 -10.24 13.84 4.88
CA LEU A 53 -11.35 14.72 5.22
C LEU A 53 -11.91 15.42 3.97
N ALA A 54 -11.02 15.91 3.10
CA ALA A 54 -11.43 16.57 1.86
C ALA A 54 -12.09 15.61 0.86
N TYR A 55 -11.65 14.35 0.82
CA TYR A 55 -12.25 13.30 0.00
C TYR A 55 -13.69 13.02 0.46
N LEU A 56 -13.91 12.81 1.76
CA LEU A 56 -15.25 12.59 2.31
C LEU A 56 -16.19 13.80 2.12
N LEU A 57 -15.72 15.01 2.41
CA LEU A 57 -16.52 16.22 2.23
C LEU A 57 -16.75 16.56 0.75
N GLY A 58 -15.85 16.15 -0.14
CA GLY A 58 -15.92 16.36 -1.59
C GLY A 58 -17.12 15.69 -2.25
N ASP A 59 -17.64 14.61 -1.67
CA ASP A 59 -18.86 13.92 -2.12
C ASP A 59 -20.11 14.41 -1.40
N TRP A 60 -19.99 14.65 -0.09
CA TRP A 60 -21.15 15.00 0.75
C TRP A 60 -21.66 16.41 0.48
N ILE A 61 -20.76 17.40 0.37
CA ILE A 61 -21.15 18.81 0.22
C ILE A 61 -21.88 19.09 -1.09
N PRO A 62 -21.45 18.61 -2.28
CA PRO A 62 -22.19 18.86 -3.51
C PRO A 62 -23.57 18.21 -3.53
N ALA A 63 -23.68 16.95 -3.09
CA ALA A 63 -24.96 16.24 -3.03
C ALA A 63 -25.95 16.91 -2.06
N PHE A 64 -25.47 17.34 -0.88
CA PHE A 64 -26.26 18.15 0.05
C PHE A 64 -26.71 19.48 -0.58
N SER A 65 -25.81 20.15 -1.30
CA SER A 65 -26.09 21.45 -1.93
C SER A 65 -27.14 21.34 -3.05
N ILE A 66 -27.07 20.30 -3.89
CA ILE A 66 -28.07 20.02 -4.93
C ILE A 66 -29.44 19.77 -4.29
N GLY A 67 -29.52 18.97 -3.23
CA GLY A 67 -30.76 18.74 -2.48
C GLY A 67 -31.33 20.02 -1.85
N LEU A 68 -30.47 20.88 -1.31
CA LEU A 68 -30.88 22.17 -0.74
C LEU A 68 -31.41 23.14 -1.81
N ILE A 69 -30.79 23.16 -3.01
CA ILE A 69 -31.26 23.97 -4.14
C ILE A 69 -32.65 23.48 -4.59
N SER A 70 -32.80 22.16 -4.79
CA SER A 70 -34.07 21.54 -5.18
C SER A 70 -35.21 21.93 -4.24
N LYS A 71 -34.99 21.83 -2.92
CA LYS A 71 -36.01 22.23 -1.94
C LYS A 71 -36.36 23.72 -2.03
N SER A 72 -35.35 24.58 -2.21
CA SER A 72 -35.58 26.04 -2.25
C SER A 72 -36.37 26.53 -3.46
N GLN A 73 -36.41 25.76 -4.55
CA GLN A 73 -37.29 26.04 -5.69
C GLN A 73 -38.73 25.54 -5.43
N GLU A 74 -38.90 24.41 -4.75
CA GLU A 74 -40.21 23.87 -4.37
C GLU A 74 -40.97 24.82 -3.41
N ASP A 75 -40.27 25.39 -2.42
CA ASP A 75 -40.81 26.40 -1.50
C ASP A 75 -41.16 27.75 -2.20
N ALA A 76 -40.72 27.97 -3.45
CA ALA A 76 -40.84 29.24 -4.16
C ALA A 76 -42.04 29.30 -5.13
N CYS A 77 -43.27 29.37 -4.61
CA CYS A 77 -44.51 29.43 -5.41
C CYS A 77 -44.70 30.68 -6.33
N LYS A 78 -43.66 31.47 -6.61
CA LYS A 78 -43.61 32.51 -7.65
C LYS A 78 -42.18 32.63 -8.20
N PRO A 79 -41.99 32.63 -9.54
CA PRO A 79 -40.66 32.69 -10.14
C PRO A 79 -39.94 33.98 -9.77
N LYS A 80 -38.81 33.86 -9.06
CA LYS A 80 -37.87 34.95 -8.78
C LYS A 80 -36.73 34.83 -9.78
N GLY A 81 -36.39 35.92 -10.47
CA GLY A 81 -35.36 35.99 -11.52
C GLY A 81 -33.92 35.76 -11.04
N GLY A 82 -33.65 34.55 -10.52
CA GLY A 82 -32.37 34.00 -10.08
C GLY A 82 -32.34 32.46 -10.16
N GLU A 83 -33.45 31.81 -10.53
CA GLU A 83 -33.57 30.36 -10.73
C GLU A 83 -32.57 29.82 -11.78
N ASP A 84 -32.37 30.55 -12.88
CA ASP A 84 -31.32 30.33 -13.89
C ASP A 84 -29.92 30.15 -13.28
N LEU A 85 -29.57 30.95 -12.28
CA LEU A 85 -28.25 30.92 -11.67
C LEU A 85 -28.11 29.75 -10.69
N THR A 86 -29.17 29.40 -9.97
CA THR A 86 -29.19 28.21 -9.11
C THR A 86 -29.12 26.91 -9.93
N ALA A 87 -29.72 26.86 -11.12
CA ALA A 87 -29.58 25.74 -12.04
C ALA A 87 -28.16 25.60 -12.60
N PHE A 88 -27.53 26.73 -12.95
CA PHE A 88 -26.11 26.75 -13.33
C PHE A 88 -25.21 26.25 -12.18
N TRP A 89 -25.45 26.70 -10.94
CA TRP A 89 -24.71 26.24 -9.76
C TRP A 89 -24.95 24.76 -9.44
N ALA A 90 -26.17 24.24 -9.59
CA ALA A 90 -26.44 22.81 -9.43
C ALA A 90 -25.66 21.96 -10.45
N SER A 91 -25.61 22.39 -11.72
CA SER A 91 -24.79 21.76 -12.75
C SER A 91 -23.30 21.78 -12.42
N PHE A 92 -22.82 22.86 -11.78
CA PHE A 92 -21.43 22.97 -11.31
C PHE A 92 -21.14 22.07 -10.09
N LEU A 93 -22.13 21.85 -9.21
CA LEU A 93 -22.01 20.90 -8.10
C LEU A 93 -21.99 19.45 -8.62
N LEU A 94 -22.74 19.14 -9.68
CA LEU A 94 -22.65 17.86 -10.39
C LEU A 94 -21.25 17.67 -11.01
N LEU A 95 -20.64 18.74 -11.55
CA LEU A 95 -19.24 18.72 -12.00
C LEU A 95 -18.25 18.39 -10.86
N HIS A 96 -18.48 18.91 -9.65
CA HIS A 96 -17.66 18.58 -8.49
C HIS A 96 -17.84 17.14 -8.00
N LEU A 97 -19.05 16.54 -8.08
CA LEU A 97 -19.26 15.12 -7.77
C LEU A 97 -18.44 14.18 -8.66
N GLY A 98 -18.15 14.62 -9.90
CA GLY A 98 -17.22 13.94 -10.80
C GLY A 98 -15.82 13.75 -10.23
N GLY A 99 -15.41 14.57 -9.26
CA GLY A 99 -14.13 14.48 -8.57
C GLY A 99 -12.91 14.74 -9.45
N PRO A 100 -11.72 14.88 -8.84
CA PRO A 100 -10.47 15.07 -9.57
C PRO A 100 -9.95 13.74 -10.11
N ASP A 101 -8.92 13.79 -10.96
CA ASP A 101 -8.39 12.59 -11.61
C ASP A 101 -7.27 11.93 -10.81
N THR A 102 -6.68 12.69 -9.89
CA THR A 102 -5.57 12.33 -8.99
C THR A 102 -5.98 11.38 -7.86
N ILE A 103 -7.29 11.26 -7.59
CA ILE A 103 -7.88 10.38 -6.59
C ILE A 103 -9.30 9.96 -7.00
N THR A 104 -9.50 8.65 -7.19
CA THR A 104 -10.84 8.04 -7.28
C THR A 104 -11.24 7.43 -5.95
N SER A 105 -10.30 6.75 -5.31
CA SER A 105 -10.45 6.08 -4.02
C SER A 105 -9.39 6.50 -3.01
N PHE A 106 -9.82 6.64 -1.76
CA PHE A 106 -8.86 6.80 -0.66
C PHE A 106 -8.32 5.44 -0.22
N SER A 107 -9.10 4.37 -0.33
CA SER A 107 -8.75 3.00 0.02
C SER A 107 -9.33 2.02 -1.01
N LEU A 108 -8.75 0.83 -1.17
CA LEU A 108 -9.22 -0.14 -2.19
C LEU A 108 -10.67 -0.56 -1.96
N GLU A 109 -11.10 -0.53 -0.69
CA GLU A 109 -12.46 -0.78 -0.23
C GLU A 109 -13.47 0.21 -0.86
N ASP A 110 -13.05 1.44 -1.20
CA ASP A 110 -13.92 2.41 -1.89
C ASP A 110 -14.23 1.99 -3.34
N ASN A 111 -13.34 1.22 -3.99
CA ASN A 111 -13.55 0.70 -5.36
C ASN A 111 -14.69 -0.33 -5.39
N GLU A 112 -14.82 -1.16 -4.35
CA GLU A 112 -15.91 -2.15 -4.25
C GLU A 112 -17.29 -1.48 -4.13
N PHE A 113 -17.34 -0.25 -3.60
CA PHE A 113 -18.57 0.55 -3.52
C PHE A 113 -18.89 1.34 -4.81
N TRP A 114 -18.39 0.92 -5.98
CA TRP A 114 -18.71 1.54 -7.27
C TRP A 114 -20.22 1.57 -7.58
N LEU A 115 -20.98 0.54 -7.17
CA LEU A 115 -22.43 0.49 -7.40
C LEU A 115 -23.18 1.60 -6.62
N ARG A 116 -22.71 1.95 -5.42
CA ARG A 116 -23.22 3.10 -4.66
C ARG A 116 -22.96 4.42 -5.40
N HIS A 117 -21.80 4.54 -6.05
CA HIS A 117 -21.46 5.70 -6.88
C HIS A 117 -22.33 5.75 -8.16
N LEU A 118 -22.68 4.61 -8.76
CA LEU A 118 -23.59 4.55 -9.90
C LEU A 118 -25.01 5.02 -9.52
N ILE A 119 -25.55 4.56 -8.40
CA ILE A 119 -26.85 5.03 -7.89
C ILE A 119 -26.79 6.52 -7.56
N GLY A 120 -25.69 6.98 -6.95
CA GLY A 120 -25.43 8.40 -6.70
C GLY A 120 -25.42 9.24 -7.98
N LEU A 121 -24.72 8.78 -9.03
CA LEU A 121 -24.70 9.40 -10.35
C LEU A 121 -26.12 9.56 -10.91
N ILE A 122 -26.92 8.48 -10.93
CA ILE A 122 -28.29 8.51 -11.46
C ILE A 122 -29.15 9.52 -10.68
N LEU A 123 -29.15 9.46 -9.35
CA LEU A 123 -29.96 10.35 -8.51
C LEU A 123 -29.55 11.82 -8.64
N GLN A 124 -28.24 12.12 -8.68
CA GLN A 124 -27.74 13.49 -8.75
C GLN A 124 -27.89 14.10 -10.15
N VAL A 125 -27.76 13.30 -11.21
CA VAL A 125 -28.10 13.71 -12.59
C VAL A 125 -29.59 14.02 -12.69
N LEU A 126 -30.48 13.16 -12.17
CA LEU A 126 -31.93 13.39 -12.18
C LEU A 126 -32.33 14.64 -11.38
N ALA A 127 -31.80 14.81 -10.16
CA ALA A 127 -32.08 15.98 -9.34
C ALA A 127 -31.59 17.29 -10.01
N THR A 128 -30.40 17.28 -10.60
CA THR A 128 -29.85 18.44 -11.32
C THR A 128 -30.65 18.73 -12.60
N ALA A 129 -31.07 17.69 -13.34
CA ALA A 129 -31.92 17.83 -14.51
C ALA A 129 -33.31 18.38 -14.16
N TYR A 130 -33.87 18.02 -13.00
CA TYR A 130 -35.14 18.56 -12.50
C TYR A 130 -35.02 20.06 -12.14
N ILE A 131 -33.99 20.44 -11.39
CA ILE A 131 -33.65 21.85 -11.09
C ILE A 131 -33.50 22.66 -12.38
N PHE A 132 -32.82 22.09 -13.38
CA PHE A 132 -32.63 22.75 -14.67
C PHE A 132 -33.93 22.84 -15.47
N TYR A 133 -34.74 21.79 -15.51
CA TYR A 133 -36.05 21.80 -16.17
C TYR A 133 -36.98 22.87 -15.60
N GLN A 134 -37.05 23.03 -14.27
CA GLN A 134 -37.82 24.11 -13.65
C GLN A 134 -37.34 25.51 -14.07
N SER A 135 -36.04 25.68 -14.33
CA SER A 135 -35.45 26.94 -14.79
C SER A 135 -35.73 27.24 -16.27
N LEU A 136 -36.12 26.25 -17.09
CA LEU A 136 -36.40 26.43 -18.52
C LEU A 136 -37.79 27.08 -18.75
N THR A 137 -37.89 28.37 -18.45
CA THR A 137 -38.99 29.25 -18.87
C THR A 137 -38.58 30.07 -20.11
N ASP A 138 -39.54 30.60 -20.89
CA ASP A 138 -39.37 31.40 -22.12
C ASP A 138 -38.44 32.65 -22.03
N LYS A 139 -37.89 32.95 -20.84
CA LYS A 139 -36.96 34.06 -20.58
C LYS A 139 -35.60 33.61 -20.05
N SER A 140 -35.35 32.31 -19.95
CA SER A 140 -34.10 31.76 -19.42
C SER A 140 -32.93 32.08 -20.34
N LYS A 141 -31.85 32.64 -19.77
CA LYS A 141 -30.67 33.09 -20.53
C LYS A 141 -29.49 32.14 -20.34
N LEU A 142 -29.30 31.64 -19.11
CA LEU A 142 -28.21 30.70 -18.78
C LEU A 142 -28.39 29.27 -19.32
N TRP A 143 -29.38 28.98 -20.16
CA TRP A 143 -29.64 27.60 -20.60
C TRP A 143 -28.46 26.98 -21.36
N ILE A 144 -27.76 27.75 -22.21
CA ILE A 144 -26.57 27.30 -22.95
C ILE A 144 -25.41 26.94 -22.00
N PRO A 145 -24.87 27.86 -21.16
CA PRO A 145 -23.78 27.53 -20.25
C PRO A 145 -24.17 26.46 -19.21
N THR A 146 -25.43 26.42 -18.77
CA THR A 146 -25.94 25.38 -17.85
C THR A 146 -25.92 24.01 -18.51
N THR A 147 -26.40 23.89 -19.76
CA THR A 147 -26.34 22.63 -20.53
C THR A 147 -24.91 22.16 -20.73
N MET A 148 -23.99 23.07 -21.08
CA MET A 148 -22.57 22.75 -21.25
C MET A 148 -21.96 22.18 -19.95
N VAL A 149 -22.13 22.87 -18.82
CA VAL A 149 -21.58 22.41 -17.53
C VAL A 149 -22.25 21.13 -17.05
N PHE A 150 -23.57 20.97 -17.23
CA PHE A 150 -24.32 19.75 -16.89
C PHE A 150 -23.79 18.52 -17.64
N ALA A 151 -23.53 18.66 -18.95
CA ALA A 151 -22.96 17.59 -19.76
C ALA A 151 -21.57 17.18 -19.25
N VAL A 152 -20.68 18.14 -18.97
CA VAL A 152 -19.34 17.85 -18.44
C VAL A 152 -19.40 17.20 -17.05
N GLY A 153 -20.32 17.64 -16.17
CA GLY A 153 -20.48 17.04 -14.86
C GLY A 153 -20.95 15.60 -14.92
N THR A 154 -21.92 15.32 -15.80
CA THR A 154 -22.40 13.96 -16.09
C THR A 154 -21.26 13.08 -16.62
N ILE A 155 -20.47 13.58 -17.57
CA ILE A 155 -19.30 12.88 -18.13
C ILE A 155 -18.28 12.54 -17.02
N LYS A 156 -17.85 13.52 -16.22
CA LYS A 156 -16.83 13.28 -15.17
C LYS A 156 -17.29 12.31 -14.09
N TYR A 157 -18.56 12.33 -13.73
CA TYR A 157 -19.11 11.43 -12.71
C TYR A 157 -19.33 10.01 -13.27
N ALA A 158 -19.64 9.87 -14.56
CA ALA A 158 -19.54 8.60 -15.27
C ALA A 158 -18.08 8.09 -15.37
N GLU A 159 -17.10 8.95 -15.70
CA GLU A 159 -15.67 8.59 -15.72
C GLU A 159 -15.20 8.07 -14.35
N ARG A 160 -15.58 8.75 -13.26
CA ARG A 160 -15.26 8.33 -11.88
C ARG A 160 -15.87 6.98 -11.55
N THR A 161 -17.16 6.79 -11.82
CA THR A 161 -17.86 5.52 -11.55
C THR A 161 -17.24 4.37 -12.34
N ARG A 162 -16.90 4.59 -13.62
CA ARG A 162 -16.19 3.61 -14.45
C ARG A 162 -14.78 3.32 -13.95
N ALA A 163 -14.06 4.31 -13.43
CA ALA A 163 -12.73 4.10 -12.86
C ALA A 163 -12.78 3.26 -11.57
N LEU A 164 -13.75 3.50 -10.68
CA LEU A 164 -13.99 2.68 -9.49
C LEU A 164 -14.34 1.23 -9.87
N TYR A 165 -15.24 1.05 -10.85
CA TYR A 165 -15.58 -0.27 -11.38
C TYR A 165 -14.35 -1.02 -11.92
N LEU A 166 -13.56 -0.40 -12.80
CA LEU A 166 -12.34 -1.03 -13.36
C LEU A 166 -11.25 -1.32 -12.31
N ALA A 167 -11.25 -0.59 -11.20
CA ALA A 167 -10.31 -0.76 -10.09
C ALA A 167 -10.85 -1.64 -8.94
N SER A 168 -12.09 -2.14 -9.05
CA SER A 168 -12.62 -3.16 -8.14
C SER A 168 -11.89 -4.48 -8.34
N LEU A 169 -11.66 -5.25 -7.28
CA LEU A 169 -10.79 -6.42 -7.30
C LEU A 169 -11.32 -7.52 -8.25
N SER A 170 -12.64 -7.64 -8.36
CA SER A 170 -13.30 -8.56 -9.29
C SER A 170 -13.03 -8.19 -10.76
N GLN A 171 -13.32 -6.95 -11.15
CA GLN A 171 -13.13 -6.49 -12.53
C GLN A 171 -11.66 -6.35 -12.92
N PHE A 172 -10.81 -5.95 -11.97
CA PHE A 172 -9.37 -5.97 -12.12
C PHE A 172 -8.89 -7.40 -12.35
N GLY A 173 -9.38 -8.38 -11.57
CA GLY A 173 -9.13 -9.80 -11.79
C GLY A 173 -9.50 -10.28 -13.19
N CYS A 174 -10.72 -9.99 -13.65
CA CYS A 174 -11.16 -10.33 -15.01
C CYS A 174 -10.33 -9.69 -16.14
N SER A 175 -9.55 -8.64 -15.87
CA SER A 175 -8.67 -7.99 -16.86
C SER A 175 -7.20 -8.41 -16.78
N VAL A 176 -6.86 -9.31 -15.85
CA VAL A 176 -5.48 -9.76 -15.60
C VAL A 176 -5.35 -11.29 -15.61
N LEU A 177 -6.41 -12.02 -15.23
CA LEU A 177 -6.44 -13.48 -15.33
C LEU A 177 -6.48 -13.92 -16.81
N PRO A 178 -5.87 -15.06 -17.16
CA PRO A 178 -5.95 -15.64 -18.50
C PRO A 178 -7.40 -16.05 -18.84
N GLU A 179 -7.70 -16.19 -20.14
CA GLU A 179 -9.00 -16.67 -20.59
C GLU A 179 -9.33 -18.06 -20.02
N PRO A 180 -10.61 -18.33 -19.66
CA PRO A 180 -11.00 -19.64 -19.12
C PRO A 180 -10.69 -20.77 -20.11
N ASN A 181 -9.74 -21.62 -19.74
CA ASN A 181 -9.42 -22.85 -20.47
C ASN A 181 -10.02 -24.05 -19.70
N PRO A 182 -11.10 -24.70 -20.20
CA PRO A 182 -11.69 -25.85 -19.53
C PRO A 182 -10.80 -27.11 -19.56
N GLY A 183 -9.75 -27.12 -20.38
CA GLY A 183 -8.98 -28.32 -20.72
C GLY A 183 -9.54 -29.02 -21.96
N PRO A 184 -9.06 -30.23 -22.29
CA PRO A 184 -9.72 -31.08 -23.26
C PRO A 184 -11.12 -31.47 -22.76
N ASP A 185 -12.06 -31.68 -23.68
CA ASP A 185 -13.40 -32.13 -23.31
C ASP A 185 -13.31 -33.53 -22.67
N TYR A 186 -13.86 -33.68 -21.47
CA TYR A 186 -13.78 -34.91 -20.70
C TYR A 186 -14.62 -36.04 -21.28
N GLU A 187 -15.76 -35.70 -21.90
CA GLU A 187 -16.66 -36.67 -22.53
C GLU A 187 -16.00 -37.23 -23.80
N GLU A 188 -15.51 -36.35 -24.68
CA GLU A 188 -14.72 -36.73 -25.87
C GLU A 188 -13.48 -37.55 -25.49
N THR A 189 -12.75 -37.12 -24.44
CA THR A 189 -11.57 -37.83 -23.94
C THR A 189 -11.92 -39.23 -23.43
N ILE A 190 -13.05 -39.41 -22.74
CA ILE A 190 -13.54 -40.73 -22.30
C ILE A 190 -13.94 -41.61 -23.48
N GLU A 191 -14.60 -41.08 -24.51
CA GLU A 191 -14.95 -41.84 -25.71
C GLU A 191 -13.69 -42.35 -26.43
N ILE A 192 -12.64 -41.52 -26.52
CA ILE A 192 -11.34 -41.90 -27.07
C ILE A 192 -10.68 -42.99 -26.20
N TYR A 193 -10.63 -42.85 -24.87
CA TYR A 193 -10.03 -43.87 -24.02
C TYR A 193 -10.80 -45.19 -24.00
N SER A 194 -12.14 -45.16 -24.00
CA SER A 194 -12.98 -46.36 -24.00
C SER A 194 -12.95 -47.10 -25.33
N SER A 195 -12.89 -46.38 -26.46
CA SER A 195 -12.67 -46.98 -27.79
C SER A 195 -11.26 -47.57 -27.92
N MET A 196 -10.21 -46.89 -27.44
CA MET A 196 -8.86 -47.47 -27.38
C MET A 196 -8.80 -48.71 -26.49
N ARG A 197 -9.53 -48.75 -25.37
CA ARG A 197 -9.56 -49.91 -24.46
C ARG A 197 -10.27 -51.13 -25.04
N SER A 198 -11.16 -50.96 -26.03
CA SER A 198 -11.81 -52.07 -26.73
C SER A 198 -10.89 -52.75 -27.76
N VAL A 199 -9.82 -52.07 -28.19
CA VAL A 199 -8.78 -52.63 -29.04
C VAL A 199 -7.71 -53.31 -28.18
N GLN A 200 -7.94 -54.59 -27.84
CA GLN A 200 -6.92 -55.43 -27.20
C GLN A 200 -5.72 -55.64 -28.14
N VAL A 201 -4.66 -54.84 -27.96
CA VAL A 201 -3.35 -55.08 -28.57
C VAL A 201 -2.69 -56.29 -27.87
N PRO A 202 -2.17 -57.29 -28.60
CA PRO A 202 -1.51 -58.45 -28.00
C PRO A 202 -0.26 -58.04 -27.21
N SER A 203 -0.15 -58.52 -25.98
CA SER A 203 1.02 -58.28 -25.12
C SER A 203 2.20 -59.17 -25.52
N HIS A 204 3.19 -58.60 -26.20
CA HIS A 204 4.55 -59.17 -26.20
C HIS A 204 5.34 -58.57 -25.05
N VAL A 205 5.73 -59.44 -24.11
CA VAL A 205 6.64 -59.10 -23.00
C VAL A 205 8.07 -59.35 -23.46
N GLU A 206 8.81 -58.28 -23.74
CA GLU A 206 10.28 -58.34 -23.76
C GLU A 206 10.82 -57.82 -22.43
N VAL A 207 11.49 -58.69 -21.69
CA VAL A 207 12.19 -58.34 -20.45
C VAL A 207 13.55 -57.76 -20.82
N MET A 208 13.68 -56.45 -20.80
CA MET A 208 14.96 -55.77 -20.96
C MET A 208 15.50 -55.36 -19.60
N THR A 209 16.57 -56.03 -19.16
CA THR A 209 17.24 -55.79 -17.87
C THR A 209 17.93 -54.43 -17.84
N THR A 210 17.69 -53.66 -16.77
CA THR A 210 18.38 -52.40 -16.49
C THR A 210 19.81 -52.63 -15.96
N PRO A 211 20.84 -51.93 -16.49
CA PRO A 211 22.16 -51.91 -15.87
C PRO A 211 22.17 -51.19 -14.52
N GLU A 212 23.19 -51.50 -13.72
CA GLU A 212 23.31 -51.13 -12.31
C GLU A 212 23.53 -49.63 -12.06
N ALA A 213 23.01 -49.13 -10.94
CA ALA A 213 23.24 -47.76 -10.47
C ALA A 213 24.61 -47.66 -9.79
N GLY A 214 25.54 -46.92 -10.42
CA GLY A 214 26.80 -46.53 -9.80
C GLY A 214 26.62 -45.34 -8.86
N ASN A 215 26.98 -45.49 -7.58
CA ASN A 215 27.20 -44.36 -6.68
C ASN A 215 28.43 -43.56 -7.13
N PRO A 216 28.42 -42.24 -6.91
CA PRO A 216 29.50 -41.66 -6.14
C PRO A 216 29.00 -40.71 -5.05
N MET A 217 29.25 -41.09 -3.80
CA MET A 217 29.38 -40.16 -2.70
C MET A 217 30.87 -39.77 -2.65
N ASP A 218 31.23 -38.51 -2.90
CA ASP A 218 32.23 -37.79 -2.08
C ASP A 218 32.57 -36.36 -2.54
N SER A 219 32.98 -35.55 -1.56
CA SER A 219 33.79 -34.33 -1.66
C SER A 219 33.25 -33.12 -2.45
N ILE A 220 32.53 -32.22 -1.76
CA ILE A 220 32.70 -30.77 -1.96
C ILE A 220 32.89 -30.10 -0.60
N SER A 221 34.14 -30.07 -0.13
CA SER A 221 34.62 -29.04 0.79
C SER A 221 35.20 -27.88 -0.01
N THR A 222 35.25 -26.68 0.61
CA THR A 222 35.95 -25.47 0.12
C THR A 222 35.53 -24.93 -1.26
N ASN A 223 34.58 -23.99 -1.27
CA ASN A 223 34.57 -22.89 -2.26
C ASN A 223 33.74 -21.65 -1.85
N GLU A 224 33.71 -21.29 -0.56
CA GLU A 224 32.95 -20.12 -0.08
C GLU A 224 33.62 -18.76 -0.37
N GLU A 225 34.94 -18.71 -0.66
CA GLU A 225 35.65 -17.44 -0.93
C GLU A 225 35.71 -17.02 -2.42
N ASN A 226 35.37 -17.90 -3.37
CA ASN A 226 35.51 -17.60 -4.80
C ASN A 226 34.26 -16.99 -5.45
N CYS A 227 33.06 -17.23 -4.92
CA CYS A 227 31.83 -16.63 -5.48
C CYS A 227 31.77 -15.09 -5.32
N LEU A 228 32.53 -14.49 -4.39
CA LEU A 228 32.52 -13.05 -4.15
C LEU A 228 33.32 -12.22 -5.18
N LYS A 229 34.09 -12.86 -6.08
CA LYS A 229 35.04 -12.17 -6.98
C LYS A 229 34.68 -12.22 -8.47
N SER A 230 33.60 -12.90 -8.87
CA SER A 230 33.29 -13.12 -10.29
C SER A 230 32.24 -12.17 -10.89
N PHE A 231 31.63 -11.27 -10.13
CA PHE A 231 30.62 -10.31 -10.61
C PHE A 231 31.20 -8.92 -10.89
N GLY A 232 32.22 -8.87 -11.75
CA GLY A 232 32.68 -7.62 -12.36
C GLY A 232 31.78 -7.24 -13.53
N ASN A 233 31.16 -6.05 -13.46
CA ASN A 233 30.24 -5.42 -14.41
C ASN A 233 28.73 -5.57 -14.09
N SER A 234 28.29 -4.96 -12.98
CA SER A 234 26.90 -4.51 -12.85
C SER A 234 26.63 -3.39 -13.86
N THR A 235 25.75 -3.63 -14.84
CA THR A 235 25.32 -2.61 -15.80
C THR A 235 24.32 -1.65 -15.13
N GLU A 236 24.75 -0.43 -14.85
CA GLU A 236 23.84 0.67 -14.52
C GLU A 236 22.85 0.88 -15.69
N LEU A 237 21.55 0.93 -15.39
CA LEU A 237 20.52 1.14 -16.40
C LEU A 237 20.29 2.64 -16.65
N ASP A 238 20.02 3.00 -17.91
CA ASP A 238 19.49 4.33 -18.20
C ASP A 238 18.11 4.53 -17.55
N ASP A 239 17.80 5.76 -17.12
CA ASP A 239 16.57 6.09 -16.40
C ASP A 239 15.30 5.77 -17.22
N MET A 240 15.35 5.82 -18.56
CA MET A 240 14.21 5.41 -19.40
C MET A 240 14.11 3.89 -19.52
N GLN A 241 15.24 3.18 -19.64
CA GLN A 241 15.25 1.71 -19.67
C GLN A 241 14.70 1.12 -18.36
N LEU A 242 15.07 1.73 -17.22
CA LEU A 242 14.55 1.37 -15.91
C LEU A 242 13.02 1.51 -15.85
N LEU A 243 12.47 2.59 -16.43
CA LEU A 243 11.02 2.81 -16.47
C LEU A 243 10.29 1.87 -17.43
N GLU A 244 10.89 1.55 -18.58
CA GLU A 244 10.34 0.58 -19.54
C GLU A 244 10.25 -0.81 -18.91
N GLU A 245 11.31 -1.23 -18.24
CA GLU A 245 11.40 -2.54 -17.63
C GLU A 245 10.50 -2.67 -16.39
N ALA A 246 10.42 -1.64 -15.54
CA ALA A 246 9.42 -1.59 -14.48
C ALA A 246 7.99 -1.66 -15.04
N SER A 247 7.71 -1.08 -16.20
CA SER A 247 6.39 -1.24 -16.83
C SER A 247 6.15 -2.65 -17.38
N ARG A 248 7.19 -3.33 -17.88
CA ARG A 248 7.12 -4.72 -18.35
C ARG A 248 6.84 -5.66 -17.17
N LEU A 249 7.61 -5.52 -16.10
CA LEU A 249 7.50 -6.31 -14.88
C LEU A 249 6.15 -6.07 -14.18
N PHE A 250 5.68 -4.81 -14.08
CA PHE A 250 4.36 -4.52 -13.53
C PHE A 250 3.24 -5.27 -14.26
N GLU A 251 3.24 -5.30 -15.60
CA GLU A 251 2.17 -5.98 -16.35
C GLU A 251 2.20 -7.52 -16.20
N ILE A 252 3.35 -8.11 -15.81
CA ILE A 252 3.47 -9.53 -15.44
C ILE A 252 3.02 -9.74 -13.98
N PHE A 253 3.60 -9.00 -13.04
CA PHE A 253 3.45 -9.26 -11.59
C PHE A 253 2.15 -8.69 -10.98
N LYS A 254 1.43 -7.78 -11.66
CA LYS A 254 0.14 -7.23 -11.20
C LYS A 254 -0.92 -8.31 -10.89
N GLY A 255 -0.82 -9.50 -11.50
CA GLY A 255 -1.72 -10.62 -11.25
C GLY A 255 -1.64 -11.18 -9.83
N LEU A 256 -0.51 -11.00 -9.13
CA LEU A 256 -0.36 -11.45 -7.74
C LEU A 256 -1.43 -10.83 -6.83
N ILE A 257 -1.89 -9.61 -7.11
CA ILE A 257 -2.90 -8.88 -6.32
C ILE A 257 -4.23 -9.66 -6.24
N VAL A 258 -4.56 -10.40 -7.30
CA VAL A 258 -5.79 -11.21 -7.45
C VAL A 258 -5.55 -12.71 -7.28
N GLY A 259 -4.35 -13.10 -6.82
CA GLY A 259 -4.00 -14.50 -6.60
C GLY A 259 -3.64 -15.28 -7.86
N LEU A 260 -3.27 -14.62 -8.96
CA LEU A 260 -2.67 -15.30 -10.12
C LEU A 260 -1.34 -15.93 -9.70
N LEU A 261 -1.21 -17.24 -9.91
CA LEU A 261 0.07 -17.91 -9.81
C LEU A 261 0.90 -17.59 -11.07
N LEU A 262 2.18 -17.27 -10.89
CA LEU A 262 3.09 -16.84 -11.97
C LEU A 262 3.94 -18.01 -12.48
N SER A 263 4.15 -18.07 -13.80
CA SER A 263 4.83 -19.22 -14.41
C SER A 263 6.30 -19.33 -13.99
N SER A 264 6.86 -20.54 -14.04
CA SER A 264 8.29 -20.78 -13.83
C SER A 264 9.17 -19.94 -14.77
N LYS A 265 8.72 -19.75 -16.02
CA LYS A 265 9.41 -18.90 -17.00
C LYS A 265 9.42 -17.42 -16.60
N ASP A 266 8.30 -16.89 -16.09
CA ASP A 266 8.23 -15.50 -15.62
C ASP A 266 9.09 -15.30 -14.35
N ARG A 267 9.09 -16.31 -13.46
CA ARG A 267 9.97 -16.38 -12.29
C ARG A 267 11.44 -16.32 -12.69
N GLU A 268 11.88 -17.20 -13.58
CA GLU A 268 13.28 -17.29 -14.02
C GLU A 268 13.73 -16.02 -14.72
N SER A 269 12.92 -15.52 -15.67
CA SER A 269 13.19 -14.25 -16.36
C SER A 269 13.32 -13.07 -15.40
N SER A 270 12.49 -12.99 -14.36
CA SER A 270 12.58 -11.94 -13.35
C SER A 270 13.76 -12.16 -12.37
N ARG A 271 14.03 -13.40 -11.98
CA ARG A 271 15.11 -13.74 -11.05
C ARG A 271 16.45 -13.43 -11.66
N ASP A 272 16.71 -13.92 -12.86
CA ASP A 272 17.96 -13.68 -13.58
C ASP A 272 18.11 -12.19 -13.95
N PHE A 273 16.99 -11.47 -14.11
CA PHE A 273 17.02 -10.02 -14.16
C PHE A 273 17.56 -9.42 -12.84
N PHE A 274 16.90 -9.65 -11.69
CA PHE A 274 17.28 -8.99 -10.44
C PHE A 274 18.65 -9.45 -9.90
N LEU A 275 19.07 -10.69 -10.17
CA LEU A 275 20.35 -11.24 -9.70
C LEU A 275 21.61 -10.52 -10.22
N THR A 276 21.52 -9.74 -11.32
CA THR A 276 22.67 -8.99 -11.88
C THR A 276 22.59 -7.47 -11.71
N ARG A 277 21.54 -6.95 -11.06
CA ARG A 277 21.32 -5.50 -10.89
C ARG A 277 21.82 -5.02 -9.53
N THR A 278 21.99 -3.70 -9.38
CA THR A 278 22.34 -3.07 -8.11
C THR A 278 21.12 -3.01 -7.18
N ALA A 279 21.35 -2.90 -5.87
CA ALA A 279 20.27 -2.69 -4.91
C ALA A 279 19.47 -1.41 -5.19
N THR A 280 20.18 -0.32 -5.49
CA THR A 280 19.59 0.99 -5.79
C THR A 280 18.70 0.93 -7.04
N ASP A 281 19.11 0.22 -8.10
CA ASP A 281 18.25 0.01 -9.28
C ASP A 281 17.06 -0.90 -8.98
N ALA A 282 17.25 -2.00 -8.24
CA ALA A 282 16.18 -2.90 -7.86
C ALA A 282 15.07 -2.19 -7.04
N PHE A 283 15.45 -1.39 -6.05
CA PHE A 283 14.50 -0.58 -5.28
C PHE A 283 13.84 0.51 -6.13
N ARG A 284 14.54 1.10 -7.11
CA ARG A 284 13.95 2.07 -8.05
C ARG A 284 12.95 1.45 -9.04
N ILE A 285 13.19 0.22 -9.50
CA ILE A 285 12.26 -0.53 -10.36
C ILE A 285 10.97 -0.80 -9.58
N ILE A 286 11.09 -1.34 -8.36
CA ILE A 286 9.96 -1.58 -7.45
C ILE A 286 9.23 -0.27 -7.10
N GLU A 287 9.95 0.84 -6.88
CA GLU A 287 9.36 2.17 -6.66
C GLU A 287 8.50 2.64 -7.86
N CYS A 288 8.86 2.26 -9.09
CA CYS A 288 8.07 2.51 -10.30
C CYS A 288 6.87 1.54 -10.43
N GLU A 289 7.04 0.24 -10.17
CA GLU A 289 5.95 -0.74 -10.21
C GLU A 289 4.84 -0.43 -9.21
N LEU A 290 5.21 -0.11 -7.97
CA LEU A 290 4.27 0.31 -6.93
C LEU A 290 3.57 1.65 -7.29
N ASN A 291 4.20 2.50 -8.09
CA ASN A 291 3.58 3.70 -8.64
C ASN A 291 2.54 3.36 -9.73
N PHE A 292 2.84 2.44 -10.65
CA PHE A 292 1.87 1.97 -11.64
C PHE A 292 0.67 1.29 -10.97
N MET A 293 0.90 0.51 -9.92
CA MET A 293 -0.15 -0.10 -9.10
C MET A 293 -1.05 0.96 -8.44
N TYR A 294 -0.48 2.03 -7.85
CA TYR A 294 -1.28 3.16 -7.36
C TYR A 294 -2.10 3.80 -8.47
N GLU A 295 -1.49 4.06 -9.63
CA GLU A 295 -2.16 4.74 -10.74
C GLU A 295 -3.37 3.93 -11.24
N VAL A 296 -3.22 2.62 -11.38
CA VAL A 296 -4.29 1.68 -11.78
C VAL A 296 -5.42 1.60 -10.75
N LEU A 297 -5.10 1.57 -9.45
CA LEU A 297 -6.08 1.27 -8.40
C LEU A 297 -6.71 2.48 -7.70
N HIS A 298 -6.08 3.66 -7.75
CA HIS A 298 -6.49 4.85 -7.00
C HIS A 298 -6.70 6.13 -7.84
N THR A 299 -6.60 6.06 -9.17
CA THR A 299 -6.76 7.22 -10.06
C THR A 299 -7.64 6.91 -11.26
N LYS A 300 -8.06 7.95 -12.01
CA LYS A 300 -8.85 7.77 -13.24
C LYS A 300 -8.02 7.34 -14.46
N ILE A 301 -6.72 7.04 -14.33
CA ILE A 301 -5.81 6.89 -15.48
C ILE A 301 -6.30 5.87 -16.52
N ASN A 302 -6.90 4.75 -16.09
CA ASN A 302 -7.40 3.70 -16.98
C ASN A 302 -8.63 4.13 -17.80
N VAL A 303 -9.38 5.14 -17.35
CA VAL A 303 -10.49 5.73 -18.09
C VAL A 303 -10.02 6.90 -18.95
N VAL A 304 -9.15 7.75 -18.42
CA VAL A 304 -8.68 8.98 -19.10
C VAL A 304 -7.71 8.67 -20.25
N ARG A 305 -6.84 7.64 -20.12
CA ARG A 305 -5.79 7.32 -21.12
C ARG A 305 -6.28 6.50 -22.33
N CYS A 306 -7.59 6.27 -22.49
CA CYS A 306 -8.13 5.65 -23.71
C CYS A 306 -8.55 6.70 -24.75
N GLN A 307 -8.72 6.29 -26.01
CA GLN A 307 -9.09 7.20 -27.10
C GLN A 307 -10.38 7.99 -26.81
N THR A 308 -11.38 7.33 -26.21
CA THR A 308 -12.62 7.96 -25.75
C THR A 308 -12.36 8.97 -24.63
N GLY A 309 -11.49 8.66 -23.66
CA GLY A 309 -11.13 9.55 -22.56
C GLY A 309 -10.47 10.85 -23.03
N TYR A 310 -9.54 10.77 -23.99
CA TYR A 310 -8.95 11.96 -24.60
C TYR A 310 -9.99 12.84 -25.32
N MET A 311 -10.94 12.23 -26.05
CA MET A 311 -12.03 12.97 -26.69
C MET A 311 -12.96 13.63 -25.66
N LEU A 312 -13.36 12.90 -24.61
CA LEU A 312 -14.18 13.43 -23.52
C LEU A 312 -13.49 14.58 -22.78
N ARG A 313 -12.16 14.54 -22.62
CA ARG A 313 -11.37 15.65 -22.06
C ARG A 313 -11.38 16.89 -22.93
N PHE A 314 -11.16 16.72 -24.24
CA PHE A 314 -11.18 17.82 -25.19
C PHE A 314 -12.57 18.50 -25.23
N VAL A 315 -13.64 17.69 -25.30
CA VAL A 315 -15.02 18.17 -25.19
C VAL A 315 -15.25 18.89 -23.86
N SER A 316 -14.82 18.31 -22.73
CA SER A 316 -14.97 18.91 -21.41
C SER A 316 -14.33 20.29 -21.29
N PHE A 317 -13.08 20.42 -21.75
CA PHE A 317 -12.34 21.67 -21.73
C PHE A 317 -13.02 22.75 -22.60
N ILE A 318 -13.42 22.40 -23.83
CA ILE A 318 -14.10 23.32 -24.74
C ILE A 318 -15.49 23.70 -24.21
N SER A 319 -16.24 22.78 -23.61
CA SER A 319 -17.54 23.07 -23.01
C SER A 319 -17.46 24.03 -21.82
N ILE A 320 -16.46 23.89 -20.94
CA ILE A 320 -16.24 24.84 -19.82
C ILE A 320 -15.79 26.20 -20.37
N LEU A 321 -14.90 26.23 -21.37
CA LEU A 321 -14.46 27.47 -22.02
C LEU A 321 -15.62 28.18 -22.74
N GLY A 322 -16.48 27.43 -23.44
CA GLY A 322 -17.70 27.91 -24.07
C GLY A 322 -18.69 28.49 -23.06
N ALA A 323 -18.89 27.81 -21.93
CA ALA A 323 -19.72 28.32 -20.83
C ALA A 323 -19.19 29.65 -20.26
N LEU A 324 -17.86 29.78 -20.11
CA LEU A 324 -17.22 31.04 -19.69
C LEU A 324 -17.43 32.16 -20.70
N MET A 325 -17.36 31.88 -22.00
CA MET A 325 -17.64 32.86 -23.05
C MET A 325 -19.11 33.28 -23.05
N ALA A 326 -20.05 32.33 -22.97
CA ALA A 326 -21.49 32.61 -22.93
C ALA A 326 -21.89 33.50 -21.73
N VAL A 327 -21.45 33.14 -20.52
CA VAL A 327 -21.68 33.94 -19.30
C VAL A 327 -21.05 35.34 -19.42
N SER A 328 -19.95 35.48 -20.16
CA SER A 328 -19.29 36.78 -20.38
C SER A 328 -20.04 37.70 -21.35
N ILE A 329 -20.69 37.14 -22.36
CA ILE A 329 -21.52 37.88 -23.32
C ILE A 329 -22.79 38.41 -22.64
N GLU A 330 -23.44 37.59 -21.81
CA GLU A 330 -24.72 37.93 -21.16
C GLU A 330 -24.59 38.71 -19.84
N LYS A 331 -23.35 38.99 -19.42
CA LYS A 331 -22.96 39.58 -18.12
C LYS A 331 -23.81 40.75 -17.63
N SER A 332 -24.23 41.65 -18.53
CA SER A 332 -25.01 42.85 -18.20
C SER A 332 -26.45 42.58 -17.79
N PHE A 333 -27.01 41.42 -18.16
CA PHE A 333 -28.42 41.06 -17.93
C PHE A 333 -28.62 39.92 -16.92
N LEU A 334 -27.55 39.19 -16.57
CA LEU A 334 -27.64 38.00 -15.72
C LEU A 334 -27.55 38.27 -14.21
N PHE A 335 -26.65 39.18 -13.79
CA PHE A 335 -26.24 39.25 -12.39
C PHE A 335 -26.86 40.43 -11.66
N ARG A 336 -27.92 40.16 -10.88
CA ARG A 336 -28.50 41.15 -9.94
C ARG A 336 -27.54 41.55 -8.82
N ASN A 337 -26.57 40.70 -8.49
CA ASN A 337 -25.59 40.91 -7.42
C ASN A 337 -24.16 40.77 -7.94
N LYS A 338 -23.29 41.74 -7.62
CA LYS A 338 -21.87 41.73 -8.00
C LYS A 338 -21.09 40.55 -7.40
N PHE A 339 -21.50 40.06 -6.23
CA PHE A 339 -20.87 38.87 -5.61
C PHE A 339 -21.13 37.61 -6.45
N ASP A 340 -22.37 37.41 -6.89
CA ASP A 340 -22.79 36.22 -7.63
C ASP A 340 -22.12 36.13 -9.02
N ALA A 341 -21.92 37.28 -9.66
CA ALA A 341 -21.08 37.40 -10.85
C ALA A 341 -19.64 36.91 -10.57
N ARG A 342 -19.00 37.48 -9.54
CA ARG A 342 -17.62 37.13 -9.16
C ARG A 342 -17.49 35.64 -8.83
N LEU A 343 -18.45 35.08 -8.09
CA LEU A 343 -18.49 33.66 -7.74
C LEU A 343 -18.55 32.77 -8.99
N THR A 344 -19.44 33.08 -9.94
CA THR A 344 -19.59 32.32 -11.18
C THR A 344 -18.32 32.36 -12.04
N TYR A 345 -17.64 33.52 -12.12
CA TYR A 345 -16.34 33.61 -12.77
C TYR A 345 -15.25 32.80 -12.05
N VAL A 346 -15.19 32.85 -10.71
CA VAL A 346 -14.23 32.07 -9.91
C VAL A 346 -14.45 30.57 -10.09
N LEU A 347 -15.70 30.11 -10.18
CA LEU A 347 -16.04 28.72 -10.47
C LEU A 347 -15.50 28.30 -11.84
N LEU A 348 -15.88 29.00 -12.92
CA LEU A 348 -15.49 28.66 -14.29
C LEU A 348 -13.97 28.73 -14.52
N ILE A 349 -13.31 29.80 -14.06
CA ILE A 349 -11.84 29.93 -14.14
C ILE A 349 -11.15 28.87 -13.27
N GLY A 350 -11.71 28.57 -12.10
CA GLY A 350 -11.24 27.49 -11.22
C GLY A 350 -11.28 26.14 -11.92
N ALA A 351 -12.40 25.76 -12.54
CA ALA A 351 -12.51 24.49 -13.27
C ALA A 351 -11.55 24.41 -14.48
N LEU A 352 -11.38 25.49 -15.25
CA LEU A 352 -10.37 25.53 -16.32
C LEU A 352 -8.95 25.35 -15.77
N GLY A 353 -8.64 25.98 -14.63
CA GLY A 353 -7.35 25.80 -13.94
C GLY A 353 -7.13 24.36 -13.48
N LEU A 354 -8.14 23.73 -12.88
CA LEU A 354 -8.06 22.33 -12.44
C LEU A 354 -7.94 21.35 -13.63
N GLU A 355 -8.63 21.60 -14.75
CA GLU A 355 -8.44 20.82 -15.98
C GLU A 355 -7.03 20.97 -16.55
N ALA A 356 -6.50 22.20 -16.62
CA ALA A 356 -5.14 22.44 -17.10
C ALA A 356 -4.09 21.73 -16.23
N ILE A 357 -4.29 21.71 -14.90
CA ILE A 357 -3.43 20.96 -13.97
C ILE A 357 -3.56 19.45 -14.19
N SER A 358 -4.78 18.92 -14.35
CA SER A 358 -5.01 17.50 -14.68
C SER A 358 -4.35 17.07 -15.98
N VAL A 359 -4.47 17.88 -17.05
CA VAL A 359 -3.83 17.63 -18.35
C VAL A 359 -2.30 17.65 -18.21
N LEU A 360 -1.75 18.62 -17.47
CA LEU A 360 -0.31 18.70 -17.21
C LEU A 360 0.21 17.49 -16.41
N MET A 361 -0.54 17.02 -15.42
CA MET A 361 -0.20 15.80 -14.68
C MET A 361 -0.28 14.55 -15.57
N LEU A 362 -1.25 14.48 -16.49
CA LEU A 362 -1.39 13.37 -17.44
C LEU A 362 -0.23 13.32 -18.45
N ILE A 363 0.20 14.47 -18.98
CA ILE A 363 1.35 14.61 -19.89
C ILE A 363 2.63 14.10 -19.22
N PHE A 364 2.86 14.47 -17.96
CA PHE A 364 4.07 14.07 -17.22
C PHE A 364 3.92 12.74 -16.46
N SER A 365 2.84 11.99 -16.62
CA SER A 365 2.67 10.67 -16.00
C SER A 365 3.63 9.63 -16.59
N ASP A 366 4.07 8.66 -15.78
CA ASP A 366 5.06 7.65 -16.20
C ASP A 366 4.56 6.87 -17.45
N ARG A 367 3.27 6.52 -17.46
CA ARG A 367 2.62 5.84 -18.59
C ARG A 367 2.56 6.68 -19.88
N THR A 368 2.62 8.01 -19.81
CA THR A 368 2.69 8.88 -21.00
C THR A 368 4.13 9.04 -21.48
N LEU A 369 5.10 9.15 -20.57
CA LEU A 369 6.54 9.20 -20.90
C LEU A 369 6.98 7.93 -21.67
N LEU A 370 6.46 6.76 -21.30
CA LEU A 370 6.71 5.49 -22.00
C LEU A 370 6.12 5.44 -23.41
N ALA A 371 4.92 6.01 -23.62
CA ALA A 371 4.26 6.07 -24.92
C ALA A 371 4.90 7.11 -25.88
N LEU A 372 5.86 7.91 -25.41
CA LEU A 372 6.48 8.96 -26.18
C LEU A 372 7.49 8.39 -27.21
N LYS A 373 7.34 8.81 -28.48
CA LYS A 373 8.25 8.44 -29.58
C LYS A 373 9.72 8.75 -29.22
N SER A 374 10.63 7.86 -29.63
CA SER A 374 12.06 7.92 -29.30
C SER A 374 12.72 9.29 -29.54
N SER A 375 12.39 9.97 -30.64
CA SER A 375 12.91 11.31 -30.97
C SER A 375 12.63 12.37 -29.90
N TRP A 376 11.50 12.27 -29.20
CA TRP A 376 11.07 13.26 -28.19
C TRP A 376 11.59 12.95 -26.78
N ARG A 377 12.09 11.72 -26.53
CA ARG A 377 12.62 11.32 -25.21
C ARG A 377 13.79 12.19 -24.74
N LYS A 378 14.58 12.72 -25.68
CA LYS A 378 15.70 13.64 -25.43
C LYS A 378 15.28 14.94 -24.73
N PHE A 379 14.01 15.32 -24.79
CA PHE A 379 13.46 16.52 -24.15
C PHE A 379 12.85 16.23 -22.77
N ILE A 380 12.81 14.98 -22.31
CA ILE A 380 12.32 14.64 -20.97
C ILE A 380 13.36 15.12 -19.93
N PRO A 381 13.01 16.04 -19.01
CA PRO A 381 13.94 16.45 -17.96
C PRO A 381 14.25 15.28 -17.02
N ALA A 382 15.53 15.01 -16.76
CA ALA A 382 15.97 13.92 -15.87
C ALA A 382 15.33 13.98 -14.47
N ILE A 383 15.01 15.17 -13.98
CA ILE A 383 14.28 15.39 -12.71
C ILE A 383 12.88 14.76 -12.69
N LEU A 384 12.24 14.55 -13.85
CA LEU A 384 10.96 13.83 -13.93
C LEU A 384 11.13 12.32 -13.85
N LEU A 385 12.24 11.76 -14.33
CA LEU A 385 12.49 10.32 -14.26
C LEU A 385 13.00 9.93 -12.86
N LYS A 386 13.96 10.70 -12.34
CA LYS A 386 14.53 10.57 -10.98
C LYS A 386 13.60 11.06 -9.86
N ARG A 387 12.35 11.43 -10.17
CA ARG A 387 11.38 11.86 -9.15
C ARG A 387 11.08 10.73 -8.17
N ARG A 388 11.06 11.08 -6.88
CA ARG A 388 10.62 10.19 -5.81
C ARG A 388 9.13 9.81 -6.00
N ARG A 389 8.79 8.54 -5.84
CA ARG A 389 7.43 7.98 -5.90
C ARG A 389 7.03 7.31 -4.57
N TRP A 390 7.99 7.04 -3.69
CA TRP A 390 7.83 6.48 -2.33
C TRP A 390 8.33 7.44 -1.24
N SER A 391 7.73 7.43 -0.04
CA SER A 391 8.20 8.26 1.07
C SER A 391 9.63 7.97 1.56
N ARG A 392 10.27 6.85 1.17
CA ARG A 392 11.52 6.27 1.74
C ARG A 392 11.68 6.54 3.24
N SER A 393 10.61 6.31 3.99
CA SER A 393 10.57 6.49 5.43
C SER A 393 9.72 5.42 6.08
N VAL A 394 10.17 4.94 7.23
CA VAL A 394 9.46 3.97 8.08
C VAL A 394 9.08 4.64 9.39
N SER A 395 7.88 4.34 9.89
CA SER A 395 7.51 4.73 11.26
C SER A 395 8.08 3.72 12.25
N GLN A 396 8.51 4.22 13.40
CA GLN A 396 9.24 3.45 14.41
C GLN A 396 8.74 3.74 15.81
N TYR A 397 8.67 2.67 16.59
CA TYR A 397 8.35 2.71 18.00
C TYR A 397 8.99 1.52 18.71
N ASP A 398 9.23 1.62 20.01
CA ASP A 398 9.84 0.55 20.80
C ASP A 398 8.99 0.15 22.01
N MET A 399 9.11 -1.11 22.40
CA MET A 399 8.27 -1.72 23.42
C MET A 399 8.55 -1.21 24.83
N ILE A 400 9.80 -0.85 25.17
CA ILE A 400 10.13 -0.38 26.52
C ILE A 400 9.53 1.02 26.73
N SER A 401 9.65 1.89 25.73
CA SER A 401 8.96 3.19 25.70
C SER A 401 7.44 3.01 25.75
N TYR A 402 6.87 2.04 25.02
CA TYR A 402 5.43 1.72 25.11
C TYR A 402 4.99 1.28 26.51
N CYS A 403 5.85 0.56 27.24
CA CYS A 403 5.55 0.12 28.60
C CYS A 403 5.73 1.22 29.66
N LEU A 404 6.59 2.22 29.42
CA LEU A 404 6.86 3.33 30.33
C LEU A 404 5.90 4.52 30.11
N ASN A 405 5.48 4.77 28.87
CA ASN A 405 4.61 5.90 28.50
C ASN A 405 3.12 5.56 28.72
N ASP A 406 2.71 5.41 29.97
CA ASP A 406 1.28 5.32 30.31
C ASP A 406 0.57 6.66 30.12
N PRO A 407 -0.57 6.71 29.42
CA PRO A 407 -1.32 7.95 29.22
C PRO A 407 -2.06 8.36 30.52
N PRO A 408 -2.28 9.67 30.74
CA PRO A 408 -3.01 10.16 31.90
C PRO A 408 -4.40 9.52 32.09
N ASN A 409 -4.74 9.20 33.34
CA ASN A 409 -6.00 8.54 33.72
C ASN A 409 -7.28 9.19 33.13
N TRP A 410 -7.30 10.52 33.00
CA TRP A 410 -8.45 11.25 32.43
C TRP A 410 -8.76 10.86 30.97
N MET A 411 -7.74 10.45 30.20
CA MET A 411 -7.92 10.03 28.80
C MET A 411 -8.67 8.70 28.72
N TYR A 412 -8.36 7.75 29.61
CA TYR A 412 -9.11 6.49 29.72
C TYR A 412 -10.57 6.74 30.12
N THR A 413 -10.82 7.65 31.07
CA THR A 413 -12.18 8.02 31.49
C THR A 413 -13.00 8.59 30.32
N LEU A 414 -12.46 9.59 29.61
CA LEU A 414 -13.13 10.22 28.46
C LEU A 414 -13.48 9.19 27.38
N VAL A 415 -12.58 8.23 27.14
CA VAL A 415 -12.72 7.27 26.04
C VAL A 415 -13.60 6.07 26.40
N GLY A 416 -13.75 5.74 27.69
CA GLY A 416 -14.77 4.82 28.17
C GLY A 416 -16.19 5.26 27.80
N TYR A 417 -16.48 6.57 27.83
CA TYR A 417 -17.78 7.11 27.43
C TYR A 417 -18.07 7.04 25.92
N VAL A 418 -17.03 7.08 25.07
CA VAL A 418 -17.18 7.16 23.60
C VAL A 418 -16.95 5.79 22.92
N GLY A 419 -16.49 4.78 23.66
CA GLY A 419 -16.13 3.46 23.09
C GLY A 419 -14.88 3.50 22.19
N ALA A 420 -14.16 4.62 22.15
CA ALA A 420 -13.08 4.90 21.20
C ALA A 420 -11.69 4.37 21.62
N GLY A 421 -11.63 3.35 22.50
CA GLY A 421 -10.40 2.85 23.15
C GLY A 421 -9.24 2.64 22.18
N LYS A 422 -9.50 1.88 21.12
CA LYS A 422 -8.52 1.53 20.07
C LYS A 422 -8.09 2.72 19.19
N ILE A 423 -8.87 3.81 19.17
CA ILE A 423 -8.53 5.03 18.42
C ILE A 423 -7.58 5.88 19.27
N LEU A 424 -7.87 6.05 20.57
CA LEU A 424 -7.01 6.78 21.49
C LEU A 424 -5.64 6.12 21.63
N GLU A 425 -5.59 4.80 21.83
CA GLU A 425 -4.35 4.04 21.90
C GLU A 425 -3.48 4.28 20.66
N LYS A 426 -4.09 4.21 19.46
CA LYS A 426 -3.42 4.55 18.20
C LYS A 426 -2.97 6.01 18.12
N MET A 427 -3.73 6.96 18.66
CA MET A 427 -3.33 8.38 18.72
C MET A 427 -2.15 8.63 19.66
N ILE A 428 -2.12 7.97 20.83
CA ILE A 428 -1.01 8.03 21.79
C ILE A 428 0.26 7.47 21.14
N ILE A 429 0.17 6.27 20.57
CA ILE A 429 1.29 5.66 19.84
C ILE A 429 1.69 6.54 18.66
N LEU A 430 0.75 7.22 17.98
CA LEU A 430 1.07 8.19 16.93
C LEU A 430 1.94 9.35 17.43
N GLY A 431 1.66 9.87 18.63
CA GLY A 431 2.38 10.99 19.22
C GLY A 431 3.81 10.65 19.65
N PHE A 432 4.06 9.38 20.02
CA PHE A 432 5.40 8.89 20.36
C PHE A 432 6.12 8.14 19.22
N SER A 433 5.42 7.83 18.12
CA SER A 433 6.03 7.26 16.91
C SER A 433 6.84 8.31 16.19
N HIS A 434 8.09 7.99 15.85
CA HIS A 434 8.92 8.84 15.00
C HIS A 434 9.03 8.26 13.58
N SER A 435 9.39 9.11 12.61
CA SER A 435 9.62 8.70 11.23
C SER A 435 11.12 8.74 10.95
N GLN A 436 11.69 7.62 10.52
CA GLN A 436 13.09 7.49 10.16
C GLN A 436 13.21 7.24 8.65
N THR A 437 14.17 7.89 8.01
CA THR A 437 14.47 7.67 6.59
C THR A 437 15.12 6.31 6.38
N VAL A 438 14.66 5.58 5.37
CA VAL A 438 15.36 4.39 4.88
C VAL A 438 16.65 4.87 4.21
N SER A 439 17.80 4.39 4.70
CA SER A 439 19.12 4.68 4.13
C SER A 439 19.44 3.74 2.97
N GLU A 440 20.29 4.21 2.04
CA GLU A 440 20.78 3.38 0.94
C GLU A 440 21.52 2.13 1.46
N ASP A 441 22.30 2.27 2.55
CA ASP A 441 22.91 1.12 3.26
C ASP A 441 21.90 0.04 3.68
N LEU A 442 20.67 0.42 4.04
CA LEU A 442 19.61 -0.52 4.39
C LEU A 442 19.01 -1.19 3.14
N GLU A 443 18.79 -0.42 2.07
CA GLU A 443 18.35 -0.94 0.77
C GLU A 443 19.36 -1.97 0.23
N VAL A 444 20.66 -1.65 0.28
CA VAL A 444 21.77 -2.55 -0.06
C VAL A 444 21.81 -3.79 0.82
N PHE A 445 21.70 -3.63 2.15
CA PHE A 445 21.75 -4.77 3.07
C PHE A 445 20.57 -5.75 2.86
N ILE A 446 19.34 -5.23 2.72
CA ILE A 446 18.16 -6.05 2.44
C ILE A 446 18.30 -6.78 1.10
N PHE A 447 18.73 -6.06 0.05
CA PHE A 447 18.87 -6.61 -1.27
C PHE A 447 19.90 -7.74 -1.32
N GLU A 448 21.11 -7.54 -0.79
CA GLU A 448 22.17 -8.55 -0.85
C GLU A 448 21.84 -9.80 -0.01
N GLU A 449 21.22 -9.67 1.17
CA GLU A 449 20.81 -10.85 1.94
C GLU A 449 19.69 -11.64 1.23
N LEU A 450 18.73 -10.98 0.58
CA LEU A 450 17.71 -11.66 -0.25
C LEU A 450 18.29 -12.26 -1.54
N ARG A 451 19.26 -11.58 -2.17
CA ARG A 451 19.98 -12.04 -3.36
C ARG A 451 20.78 -13.31 -3.07
N MET A 452 21.54 -13.33 -1.98
CA MET A 452 22.25 -14.52 -1.50
C MET A 452 21.31 -15.69 -1.21
N LYS A 453 20.13 -15.40 -0.65
CA LYS A 453 19.10 -16.41 -0.39
C LYS A 453 18.48 -16.97 -1.68
N SER A 454 18.27 -16.14 -2.69
CA SER A 454 17.82 -16.56 -4.04
C SER A 454 18.89 -17.34 -4.82
N LEU A 455 20.17 -16.98 -4.68
CA LEU A 455 21.29 -17.73 -5.27
C LEU A 455 21.44 -19.14 -4.65
N THR A 456 21.08 -19.31 -3.38
CA THR A 456 21.11 -20.61 -2.69
C THR A 456 19.90 -21.49 -3.08
N ALA A 457 18.79 -20.88 -3.52
CA ALA A 457 17.55 -21.55 -3.89
C ALA A 457 17.50 -21.93 -5.38
N ASN A 458 18.12 -23.06 -5.73
CA ASN A 458 18.26 -23.51 -7.11
C ASN A 458 16.95 -24.02 -7.75
N ASP A 459 16.07 -24.66 -6.98
CA ASP A 459 14.78 -25.18 -7.45
C ASP A 459 13.58 -24.48 -6.78
N LEU A 460 12.36 -24.79 -7.25
CA LEU A 460 11.13 -24.19 -6.74
C LEU A 460 10.81 -24.57 -5.29
N ARG A 461 11.26 -25.76 -4.85
CA ARG A 461 11.03 -26.24 -3.48
C ARG A 461 11.97 -25.56 -2.50
N ALA A 462 13.26 -25.46 -2.82
CA ALA A 462 14.25 -24.70 -2.07
C ALA A 462 13.88 -23.21 -2.00
N ALA A 463 13.27 -22.65 -3.04
CA ALA A 463 12.74 -21.27 -3.01
C ALA A 463 11.55 -21.10 -2.05
N MET A 464 10.64 -22.08 -2.00
CA MET A 464 9.53 -22.13 -1.04
C MET A 464 10.04 -22.33 0.41
N ASP A 465 10.96 -23.26 0.62
CA ASP A 465 11.56 -23.50 1.94
C ASP A 465 12.33 -22.26 2.40
N ALA A 466 13.06 -21.59 1.50
CA ALA A 466 13.75 -20.34 1.76
C ALA A 466 12.80 -19.21 2.18
N CYS A 467 11.70 -18.95 1.45
CA CYS A 467 10.76 -17.88 1.83
C CYS A 467 9.98 -18.20 3.11
N SER A 468 9.93 -19.47 3.53
CA SER A 468 9.27 -19.95 4.76
C SER A 468 10.14 -19.85 6.03
N GLN A 469 11.45 -19.61 5.91
CA GLN A 469 12.35 -19.47 7.05
C GLN A 469 12.17 -18.13 7.79
N ARG A 470 12.33 -18.15 9.12
CA ARG A 470 12.09 -17.01 10.03
C ARG A 470 13.36 -16.47 10.68
N GLY A 471 14.54 -16.78 10.13
CA GLY A 471 15.86 -16.49 10.72
C GLY A 471 16.76 -17.71 10.90
N ASP A 472 16.24 -18.93 10.65
CA ASP A 472 17.04 -20.16 10.71
C ASP A 472 18.25 -20.13 9.77
N TRP A 473 18.10 -19.55 8.58
CA TRP A 473 19.16 -19.45 7.59
C TRP A 473 20.23 -18.44 8.01
N ALA A 474 19.85 -17.28 8.54
CA ALA A 474 20.74 -16.26 9.09
C ALA A 474 21.61 -16.80 10.25
N LEU A 475 21.02 -17.62 11.13
CA LEU A 475 21.75 -18.31 12.19
C LEU A 475 22.74 -19.34 11.59
N LEU A 476 22.30 -20.19 10.66
CA LEU A 476 23.13 -21.22 10.00
C LEU A 476 24.29 -20.63 9.19
N GLN A 477 24.01 -19.62 8.38
CA GLN A 477 24.95 -18.88 7.52
C GLN A 477 26.03 -18.14 8.33
N THR A 478 25.83 -17.95 9.64
CA THR A 478 26.82 -17.32 10.51
C THR A 478 27.70 -18.37 11.21
N SER A 479 27.11 -19.38 11.86
CA SER A 479 27.79 -20.65 12.16
C SER A 479 26.84 -21.73 12.67
N ARG A 480 27.20 -23.01 12.45
CA ARG A 480 26.47 -24.16 13.00
C ARG A 480 26.40 -24.14 14.54
N ALA A 481 27.43 -23.61 15.21
CA ALA A 481 27.45 -23.47 16.66
C ALA A 481 26.46 -22.41 17.16
N ILE A 482 26.40 -21.24 16.50
CA ILE A 482 25.39 -20.21 16.79
C ILE A 482 23.98 -20.74 16.55
N TYR A 483 23.76 -21.46 15.45
CA TYR A 483 22.46 -22.06 15.16
C TYR A 483 21.97 -22.94 16.31
N PHE A 484 22.76 -23.92 16.78
CA PHE A 484 22.34 -24.75 17.91
C PHE A 484 22.17 -23.97 19.22
N LYS A 485 22.95 -22.90 19.45
CA LYS A 485 22.83 -22.03 20.63
C LYS A 485 21.55 -21.18 20.62
N LEU A 486 21.12 -20.66 19.46
CA LEU A 486 20.08 -19.63 19.36
C LEU A 486 18.76 -20.08 18.71
N LYS A 487 18.71 -21.21 17.98
CA LYS A 487 17.50 -21.67 17.25
C LYS A 487 16.24 -21.77 18.10
N TRP A 488 16.37 -21.99 19.41
CA TRP A 488 15.25 -22.05 20.34
C TRP A 488 14.38 -20.77 20.31
N SER A 489 14.98 -19.60 20.09
CA SER A 489 14.27 -18.31 20.04
C SER A 489 13.39 -18.11 18.79
N ILE A 490 13.54 -18.97 17.78
CA ILE A 490 12.78 -18.93 16.50
C ILE A 490 11.89 -20.17 16.38
N VAL A 491 12.44 -21.36 16.65
CA VAL A 491 11.76 -22.64 16.43
C VAL A 491 10.75 -22.98 17.54
N GLU A 492 11.04 -22.67 18.81
CA GLU A 492 10.14 -23.01 19.93
C GLU A 492 8.93 -22.06 20.05
N TYR A 493 8.87 -20.98 19.25
CA TYR A 493 7.92 -19.87 19.40
C TYR A 493 7.08 -19.61 18.14
N GLN A 494 5.86 -19.12 18.33
CA GLN A 494 5.03 -18.58 17.23
C GLN A 494 5.65 -17.30 16.68
N TYR A 495 5.36 -16.94 15.42
CA TYR A 495 5.98 -15.79 14.75
C TYR A 495 5.93 -14.47 15.58
N ALA A 496 4.77 -14.14 16.14
CA ALA A 496 4.63 -12.93 16.97
C ALA A 496 5.38 -13.01 18.32
N GLU A 497 5.54 -14.20 18.88
CA GLU A 497 6.32 -14.44 20.10
C GLU A 497 7.81 -14.26 19.80
N SER A 498 8.32 -14.86 18.70
CA SER A 498 9.68 -14.62 18.21
C SER A 498 9.94 -13.14 17.90
N LEU A 499 9.04 -12.45 17.20
CA LEU A 499 9.20 -11.03 16.86
C LEU A 499 9.33 -10.16 18.13
N LEU A 500 8.46 -10.35 19.12
CA LEU A 500 8.54 -9.61 20.39
C LEU A 500 9.79 -9.97 21.21
N LEU A 501 10.17 -11.25 21.23
CA LEU A 501 11.36 -11.74 21.92
C LEU A 501 12.64 -11.12 21.32
N TRP A 502 12.79 -11.15 20.00
CA TRP A 502 13.91 -10.55 19.28
C TRP A 502 13.90 -9.01 19.34
N HIS A 503 12.73 -8.35 19.35
CA HIS A 503 12.61 -6.90 19.54
C HIS A 503 13.15 -6.48 20.91
N LEU A 504 12.67 -7.11 21.99
CA LEU A 504 13.16 -6.84 23.34
C LEU A 504 14.64 -7.17 23.49
N ALA A 505 15.12 -8.30 22.96
CA ALA A 505 16.55 -8.63 22.99
C ALA A 505 17.40 -7.59 22.26
N THR A 506 16.89 -7.03 21.15
CA THR A 506 17.54 -5.94 20.41
C THR A 506 17.61 -4.66 21.25
N GLU A 507 16.53 -4.26 21.94
CA GLU A 507 16.55 -3.08 22.83
C GLU A 507 17.55 -3.23 23.98
N LEU A 508 17.61 -4.40 24.60
CA LEU A 508 18.54 -4.68 25.70
C LEU A 508 20.00 -4.60 25.22
N CYS A 509 20.36 -5.30 24.13
CA CYS A 509 21.70 -5.25 23.55
C CYS A 509 22.10 -3.84 23.10
N TYR A 510 21.16 -3.10 22.49
CA TYR A 510 21.44 -1.77 21.93
C TYR A 510 21.80 -0.75 23.00
N LEU A 511 21.05 -0.73 24.11
CA LEU A 511 21.32 0.20 25.20
C LEU A 511 22.58 -0.16 25.98
N GLN A 512 22.86 -1.45 26.20
CA GLN A 512 24.10 -1.90 26.83
C GLN A 512 25.34 -1.47 26.03
N GLU A 513 25.34 -1.64 24.70
CA GLU A 513 26.49 -1.23 23.88
C GLU A 513 26.53 0.28 23.59
N THR A 514 25.45 1.01 23.81
CA THR A 514 25.46 2.48 23.83
C THR A 514 26.16 3.02 25.08
N GLU A 515 26.04 2.35 26.23
CA GLU A 515 26.82 2.65 27.44
C GLU A 515 28.32 2.36 27.22
N ILE A 516 28.65 1.18 26.70
CA ILE A 516 30.05 0.74 26.56
C ILE A 516 30.78 1.44 25.40
N LYS A 517 30.11 1.66 24.25
CA LYS A 517 30.70 2.21 23.02
C LYS A 517 29.84 3.35 22.42
N PRO A 518 29.77 4.53 23.08
CA PRO A 518 28.92 5.63 22.63
C PRO A 518 29.36 6.28 21.30
N ARG A 519 30.64 6.18 20.93
CA ARG A 519 31.21 6.73 19.68
C ARG A 519 31.76 5.66 18.73
N ALA A 520 31.13 4.47 18.69
CA ALA A 520 31.51 3.44 17.73
C ALA A 520 31.18 3.89 16.29
N GLU A 521 32.19 3.89 15.42
CA GLU A 521 32.10 4.11 13.97
C GLU A 521 32.59 2.86 13.22
N GLY A 522 32.26 2.75 11.93
CA GLY A 522 32.62 1.61 11.09
C GLY A 522 31.50 0.57 10.85
N PRO A 523 31.80 -0.59 10.25
CA PRO A 523 30.80 -1.53 9.74
C PRO A 523 29.86 -2.09 10.81
N GLU A 524 30.37 -2.45 12.00
CA GLU A 524 29.54 -2.93 13.12
C GLU A 524 28.54 -1.84 13.57
N ALA A 525 28.96 -0.57 13.60
CA ALA A 525 28.09 0.54 13.96
C ALA A 525 26.98 0.78 12.92
N ASN A 526 27.22 0.47 11.64
CA ASN A 526 26.19 0.52 10.61
C ASN A 526 25.19 -0.64 10.75
N SER A 527 25.69 -1.87 10.92
CA SER A 527 24.82 -3.02 11.24
C SER A 527 23.99 -2.78 12.51
N ARG A 528 24.53 -2.09 13.52
CA ARG A 528 23.79 -1.70 14.73
C ARG A 528 22.62 -0.75 14.43
N LYS A 529 22.82 0.23 13.54
CA LYS A 529 21.75 1.15 13.07
C LYS A 529 20.68 0.39 12.29
N ILE A 530 21.07 -0.45 11.33
CA ILE A 530 20.17 -1.29 10.52
C ILE A 530 19.33 -2.22 11.41
N CYS A 531 19.96 -2.94 12.34
CA CYS A 531 19.29 -3.83 13.28
C CYS A 531 18.23 -3.11 14.13
N LYS A 532 18.60 -1.96 14.72
CA LYS A 532 17.67 -1.14 15.50
C LYS A 532 16.50 -0.63 14.64
N LEU A 533 16.80 -0.17 13.42
CA LEU A 533 15.82 0.37 12.50
C LEU A 533 14.75 -0.67 12.15
N LEU A 534 15.18 -1.88 11.79
CA LEU A 534 14.29 -2.99 11.44
C LEU A 534 13.49 -3.48 12.65
N SER A 535 14.12 -3.60 13.83
CA SER A 535 13.46 -3.98 15.08
C SER A 535 12.28 -3.06 15.44
N ASP A 536 12.51 -1.74 15.43
CA ASP A 536 11.47 -0.75 15.76
C ASP A 536 10.39 -0.64 14.67
N TYR A 537 10.75 -0.86 13.41
CA TYR A 537 9.80 -0.89 12.31
C TYR A 537 8.86 -2.10 12.43
N MET A 538 9.41 -3.29 12.70
CA MET A 538 8.61 -4.52 12.85
C MET A 538 7.72 -4.48 14.09
N PHE A 539 8.18 -3.89 15.21
CA PHE A 539 7.32 -3.62 16.36
C PHE A 539 6.23 -2.58 16.06
N TYR A 540 6.56 -1.49 15.35
CA TYR A 540 5.55 -0.53 14.90
C TYR A 540 4.49 -1.20 14.01
N LEU A 541 4.88 -2.05 13.06
CA LEU A 541 3.93 -2.79 12.22
C LEU A 541 3.03 -3.71 13.05
N LEU A 542 3.58 -4.44 14.01
CA LEU A 542 2.83 -5.30 14.93
C LEU A 542 1.69 -4.53 15.63
N VAL A 543 2.01 -3.38 16.22
CA VAL A 543 1.03 -2.63 17.05
C VAL A 543 0.11 -1.76 16.20
N MET A 544 0.64 -1.04 15.21
CA MET A 544 -0.10 -0.01 14.46
C MET A 544 -0.70 -0.50 13.15
N LYS A 545 -0.11 -1.53 12.53
CA LYS A 545 -0.56 -2.14 11.27
C LYS A 545 -0.76 -3.67 11.34
N PRO A 546 -1.34 -4.25 12.42
CA PRO A 546 -1.50 -5.70 12.55
C PRO A 546 -2.31 -6.33 11.41
N VAL A 547 -3.22 -5.56 10.80
CA VAL A 547 -4.02 -5.99 9.64
C VAL A 547 -3.14 -6.47 8.49
N VAL A 548 -1.97 -5.84 8.28
CA VAL A 548 -1.02 -6.23 7.23
C VAL A 548 -0.51 -7.64 7.49
N MET A 549 -0.05 -7.91 8.70
CA MET A 549 0.60 -9.16 9.08
C MET A 549 -0.38 -10.24 9.60
N THR A 550 -1.70 -9.99 9.57
CA THR A 550 -2.74 -10.87 10.17
C THR A 550 -2.50 -12.38 9.97
N PRO A 551 -2.13 -12.88 8.76
CA PRO A 551 -1.94 -14.32 8.53
C PRO A 551 -0.86 -14.97 9.41
N VAL A 552 0.16 -14.21 9.83
CA VAL A 552 1.29 -14.74 10.64
C VAL A 552 1.20 -14.41 12.14
N LEU A 553 0.35 -13.46 12.55
CA LEU A 553 0.40 -12.92 13.91
C LEU A 553 -0.22 -13.82 14.99
N GLY A 554 -1.18 -14.68 14.65
CA GLY A 554 -1.85 -15.54 15.64
C GLY A 554 -2.34 -14.78 16.88
N ASN A 555 -1.99 -15.26 18.07
CA ASN A 555 -2.41 -14.68 19.36
C ASN A 555 -1.54 -13.52 19.86
N TRP A 556 -0.94 -12.73 18.95
CA TRP A 556 0.00 -11.65 19.28
C TRP A 556 -0.47 -10.66 20.35
N GLN A 557 -1.78 -10.36 20.42
CA GLN A 557 -2.34 -9.41 21.39
C GLN A 557 -2.13 -9.88 22.82
N ILE A 558 -2.34 -11.18 23.07
CA ILE A 558 -2.15 -11.79 24.39
C ILE A 558 -0.67 -11.76 24.76
N VAL A 559 0.22 -12.11 23.81
CA VAL A 559 1.68 -12.08 24.01
C VAL A 559 2.15 -10.67 24.38
N LEU A 560 1.70 -9.66 23.63
CA LEU A 560 2.04 -8.26 23.89
C LEU A 560 1.47 -7.80 25.24
N GLN A 561 0.19 -8.06 25.53
CA GLN A 561 -0.45 -7.67 26.79
C GLN A 561 0.24 -8.28 28.00
N ASP A 562 0.50 -9.58 27.98
CA ASP A 562 1.20 -10.30 29.05
C ASP A 562 2.62 -9.78 29.26
N THR A 563 3.35 -9.55 28.17
CA THR A 563 4.74 -9.06 28.22
C THR A 563 4.78 -7.61 28.72
N CYS A 564 3.85 -6.76 28.30
CA CYS A 564 3.68 -5.41 28.84
C CYS A 564 3.28 -5.42 30.32
N ALA A 565 2.36 -6.30 30.72
CA ALA A 565 1.93 -6.42 32.11
C ALA A 565 3.08 -6.89 33.02
N GLU A 566 3.91 -7.82 32.55
CA GLU A 566 5.12 -8.22 33.28
C GLU A 566 6.15 -7.10 33.36
N ALA A 567 6.40 -6.37 32.27
CA ALA A 567 7.31 -5.23 32.24
C ALA A 567 6.86 -4.12 33.20
N LYS A 568 5.59 -3.70 33.13
CA LYS A 568 5.01 -2.69 34.04
C LYS A 568 5.05 -3.14 35.51
N ARG A 569 4.76 -4.42 35.78
CA ARG A 569 4.91 -5.01 37.12
C ARG A 569 6.36 -4.98 37.62
N PHE A 570 7.34 -5.17 36.74
CA PHE A 570 8.76 -5.10 37.07
C PHE A 570 9.20 -3.64 37.33
N PHE A 571 8.82 -2.71 36.45
CA PHE A 571 9.15 -1.29 36.56
C PHE A 571 8.53 -0.65 37.80
N GLY A 572 7.23 -0.91 38.05
CA GLY A 572 6.52 -0.38 39.22
C GLY A 572 7.10 -0.87 40.55
N LYS A 573 7.52 -2.15 40.63
CA LYS A 573 8.18 -2.70 41.83
C LYS A 573 9.53 -2.06 42.16
N ARG A 574 10.19 -1.46 41.17
CA ARG A 574 11.54 -0.87 41.30
C ARG A 574 11.56 0.64 41.04
N PHE A 575 10.39 1.28 40.97
CA PHE A 575 10.19 2.71 40.69
C PHE A 575 10.97 3.22 39.45
N ILE A 576 11.02 2.41 38.40
CA ILE A 576 11.78 2.75 37.18
C ILE A 576 10.95 3.67 36.28
N SER A 577 11.50 4.84 35.96
CA SER A 577 10.92 5.82 35.01
C SER A 577 11.74 6.01 33.74
N ASN A 578 13.01 5.56 33.71
CA ASN A 578 13.93 5.78 32.60
C ASN A 578 14.17 4.48 31.81
N LYS A 579 14.04 4.54 30.47
CA LYS A 579 14.30 3.43 29.54
C LYS A 579 15.67 2.77 29.74
N PHE A 580 16.72 3.57 29.96
CA PHE A 580 18.07 3.05 30.16
C PHE A 580 18.18 2.21 31.43
N GLN A 581 17.64 2.74 32.55
CA GLN A 581 17.58 2.03 33.83
C GLN A 581 16.72 0.76 33.73
N ALA A 582 15.61 0.80 32.99
CA ALA A 582 14.75 -0.36 32.75
C ALA A 582 15.51 -1.51 32.08
N CYS A 583 16.22 -1.23 30.98
CA CYS A 583 16.96 -2.26 30.24
C CYS A 583 18.13 -2.83 31.04
N LYS A 584 18.90 -1.99 31.73
CA LYS A 584 19.99 -2.43 32.61
C LYS A 584 19.49 -3.36 33.71
N GLN A 585 18.45 -2.93 34.43
CA GLN A 585 17.87 -3.71 35.51
C GLN A 585 17.17 -5.00 35.06
N ILE A 586 16.70 -5.09 33.80
CA ILE A 586 16.23 -6.35 33.19
C ILE A 586 17.43 -7.28 32.96
N LEU A 587 18.50 -6.79 32.32
CA LEU A 587 19.71 -7.58 32.02
C LEU A 587 20.39 -8.14 33.28
N ASP A 588 20.36 -7.40 34.39
CA ASP A 588 20.89 -7.81 35.70
C ASP A 588 20.14 -9.00 36.35
N VAL A 589 19.02 -9.47 35.78
CA VAL A 589 18.26 -10.60 36.34
C VAL A 589 18.89 -11.94 35.95
N GLU A 590 19.22 -12.75 36.96
CA GLU A 590 19.69 -14.13 36.76
C GLU A 590 18.58 -15.04 36.19
N THR A 591 18.57 -15.25 34.87
CA THR A 591 17.62 -16.18 34.22
C THR A 591 18.09 -17.65 34.32
N LYS A 592 18.31 -18.15 35.55
CA LYS A 592 18.79 -19.52 35.82
C LYS A 592 17.82 -20.63 35.39
N PHE A 593 16.52 -20.35 35.42
CA PHE A 593 15.46 -21.26 34.96
C PHE A 593 14.80 -20.70 33.70
N ARG A 594 14.37 -21.58 32.78
CA ARG A 594 13.56 -21.16 31.61
C ARG A 594 12.27 -20.46 32.12
N PRO A 595 11.96 -19.22 31.72
CA PRO A 595 10.75 -18.51 32.17
C PRO A 595 9.45 -19.28 31.93
N VAL A 596 9.36 -20.06 30.85
CA VAL A 596 8.26 -21.00 30.57
C VAL A 596 8.03 -21.99 31.73
N ALA A 597 9.09 -22.49 32.38
CA ALA A 597 8.98 -23.40 33.52
C ALA A 597 8.51 -22.69 34.81
N VAL A 598 8.69 -21.37 34.92
CA VAL A 598 8.26 -20.55 36.06
C VAL A 598 6.81 -20.06 35.91
N LYS A 599 6.41 -19.71 34.68
CA LYS A 599 5.08 -19.16 34.35
C LYS A 599 4.05 -20.24 34.01
N GLY A 600 4.50 -21.36 33.43
CA GLY A 600 3.62 -22.37 32.83
C GLY A 600 2.69 -21.78 31.77
N ASN A 601 1.58 -22.45 31.49
CA ASN A 601 0.58 -22.01 30.51
C ASN A 601 -0.26 -20.79 30.96
N LYS A 602 0.05 -20.17 32.11
CA LYS A 602 -0.73 -19.04 32.67
C LYS A 602 -0.36 -17.68 32.08
N SER A 603 0.80 -17.57 31.42
CA SER A 603 1.20 -16.34 30.74
C SER A 603 2.12 -16.62 29.55
N LYS A 604 1.88 -15.89 28.46
CA LYS A 604 2.70 -15.88 27.24
C LYS A 604 3.78 -14.78 27.23
N SER A 605 4.08 -14.16 28.38
CA SER A 605 5.11 -13.11 28.44
C SER A 605 6.49 -13.63 28.04
N VAL A 606 7.12 -12.99 27.04
CA VAL A 606 8.48 -13.32 26.55
C VAL A 606 9.59 -12.44 27.16
N LEU A 607 9.28 -11.60 28.16
CA LEU A 607 10.22 -10.57 28.66
C LEU A 607 11.57 -11.14 29.13
N PHE A 608 11.55 -12.18 29.96
CA PHE A 608 12.77 -12.80 30.49
C PHE A 608 13.38 -13.83 29.52
N ASP A 609 12.63 -14.31 28.53
CA ASP A 609 13.18 -15.11 27.42
C ASP A 609 14.01 -14.22 26.49
N ALA A 610 13.54 -12.99 26.23
CA ALA A 610 14.29 -11.95 25.54
C ALA A 610 15.54 -11.51 26.33
N CYS A 611 15.44 -11.38 27.65
CA CYS A 611 16.60 -11.13 28.52
C CYS A 611 17.67 -12.21 28.37
N ARG A 612 17.26 -13.49 28.40
CA ARG A 612 18.17 -14.63 28.18
C ARG A 612 18.80 -14.60 26.78
N LEU A 613 18.01 -14.31 25.73
CA LEU A 613 18.55 -14.16 24.37
C LEU A 613 19.57 -13.01 24.30
N ALA A 614 19.30 -11.86 24.90
CA ALA A 614 20.22 -10.74 24.96
C ALA A 614 21.54 -11.11 25.67
N GLN A 615 21.46 -11.78 26.83
CA GLN A 615 22.65 -12.29 27.53
C GLN A 615 23.44 -13.30 26.67
N ASP A 616 22.79 -14.15 25.88
CA ASP A 616 23.47 -15.12 25.02
C ASP A 616 24.06 -14.51 23.73
N LEU A 617 23.51 -13.39 23.25
CA LEU A 617 24.03 -12.57 22.16
C LEU A 617 25.21 -11.69 22.61
N LEU A 618 25.16 -11.10 23.81
CA LEU A 618 26.24 -10.26 24.35
C LEU A 618 27.54 -11.05 24.58
N LYS A 619 27.45 -12.37 24.85
CA LYS A 619 28.59 -13.30 24.96
C LYS A 619 29.24 -13.67 23.61
N LEU A 620 28.77 -13.13 22.48
CA LEU A 620 29.34 -13.41 21.15
C LEU A 620 30.40 -12.34 20.80
N GLU A 621 31.53 -12.36 21.50
CA GLU A 621 32.56 -11.31 21.39
C GLU A 621 33.35 -11.37 20.07
N GLU A 622 33.59 -12.56 19.51
CA GLU A 622 34.38 -12.76 18.29
C GLU A 622 33.60 -12.48 16.99
N ILE A 623 32.28 -12.24 17.07
CA ILE A 623 31.39 -12.22 15.91
C ILE A 623 30.61 -10.91 15.89
N ASN A 624 30.42 -10.34 14.68
CA ASN A 624 29.56 -9.17 14.48
C ASN A 624 28.08 -9.54 14.72
N LYS A 625 27.69 -9.55 16.00
CA LYS A 625 26.34 -9.80 16.51
C LYS A 625 25.29 -8.90 15.87
N TRP A 626 25.64 -7.66 15.54
CA TRP A 626 24.72 -6.74 14.88
C TRP A 626 24.41 -7.13 13.44
N LYS A 627 25.39 -7.66 12.69
CA LYS A 627 25.16 -8.23 11.36
C LYS A 627 24.28 -9.48 11.45
N LEU A 628 24.56 -10.39 12.37
CA LEU A 628 23.75 -11.57 12.66
C LEU A 628 22.28 -11.19 12.96
N MET A 629 22.06 -10.28 13.91
CA MET A 629 20.71 -9.83 14.28
C MET A 629 19.99 -9.12 13.12
N SER A 630 20.72 -8.31 12.33
CA SER A 630 20.15 -7.67 11.13
C SER A 630 19.64 -8.69 10.11
N ARG A 631 20.38 -9.80 9.90
CA ARG A 631 19.94 -10.89 9.01
C ARG A 631 18.68 -11.58 9.50
N VAL A 632 18.60 -11.88 10.81
CA VAL A 632 17.38 -12.44 11.43
C VAL A 632 16.20 -11.48 11.28
N TRP A 633 16.42 -10.17 11.41
CA TRP A 633 15.38 -9.17 11.16
C TRP A 633 14.92 -9.11 9.71
N VAL A 634 15.83 -9.21 8.73
CA VAL A 634 15.47 -9.31 7.31
C VAL A 634 14.61 -10.56 7.06
N GLU A 635 14.96 -11.71 7.64
CA GLU A 635 14.14 -12.92 7.49
C GLU A 635 12.77 -12.84 8.18
N LEU A 636 12.69 -12.35 9.42
CA LEU A 636 11.41 -12.13 10.11
C LEU A 636 10.49 -11.20 9.31
N MET A 637 11.05 -10.16 8.71
CA MET A 637 10.32 -9.21 7.86
C MET A 637 9.92 -9.83 6.51
N SER A 638 10.80 -10.61 5.89
CA SER A 638 10.55 -11.35 4.64
C SER A 638 9.45 -12.40 4.79
N TYR A 639 9.49 -13.16 5.88
CA TYR A 639 8.46 -14.14 6.22
C TYR A 639 7.08 -13.48 6.40
N ALA A 640 7.03 -12.33 7.09
CA ALA A 640 5.79 -11.56 7.15
C ALA A 640 5.36 -11.10 5.75
N ALA A 641 6.26 -10.48 4.98
CA ALA A 641 5.96 -9.95 3.66
C ALA A 641 5.35 -10.99 2.71
N ILE A 642 5.95 -12.19 2.59
CA ILE A 642 5.44 -13.21 1.66
C ILE A 642 4.11 -13.84 2.10
N ASN A 643 3.84 -13.88 3.41
CA ASN A 643 2.58 -14.41 3.96
C ASN A 643 1.47 -13.34 4.10
N CYS A 644 1.77 -12.06 3.85
CA CYS A 644 0.76 -11.00 3.80
C CYS A 644 -0.13 -11.17 2.55
N ARG A 645 -1.42 -10.81 2.67
CA ARG A 645 -2.32 -10.88 1.50
C ARG A 645 -1.90 -9.83 0.44
N PRO A 646 -1.75 -10.20 -0.84
CA PRO A 646 -1.33 -9.27 -1.91
C PRO A 646 -2.18 -7.99 -2.03
N ASN A 647 -3.49 -8.06 -1.78
CA ASN A 647 -4.35 -6.87 -1.79
C ASN A 647 -4.03 -5.86 -0.67
N VAL A 648 -3.45 -6.29 0.46
CA VAL A 648 -3.02 -5.38 1.53
C VAL A 648 -1.72 -4.66 1.13
N HIS A 649 -0.83 -5.33 0.40
CA HIS A 649 0.32 -4.68 -0.25
C HIS A 649 -0.12 -3.65 -1.29
N ALA A 650 -1.11 -4.01 -2.13
CA ALA A 650 -1.67 -3.12 -3.13
C ALA A 650 -2.21 -1.78 -2.58
N GLN A 651 -2.69 -1.77 -1.32
CA GLN A 651 -3.19 -0.57 -0.64
C GLN A 651 -2.07 0.38 -0.15
N GLN A 652 -0.86 -0.11 0.14
CA GLN A 652 0.17 0.69 0.84
C GLN A 652 0.78 1.86 0.04
N PRO A 653 0.97 1.80 -1.30
CA PRO A 653 1.45 2.94 -2.09
C PRO A 653 0.59 4.20 -1.91
N SER A 654 -0.69 4.03 -1.56
CA SER A 654 -1.64 5.13 -1.33
C SER A 654 -1.51 5.84 0.03
N ARG A 655 -0.60 5.34 0.88
CA ARG A 655 -0.33 5.78 2.26
C ARG A 655 1.17 6.05 2.51
N GLY A 656 1.87 6.52 1.48
CA GLY A 656 3.29 6.85 1.53
C GLY A 656 4.23 5.68 1.20
N GLY A 657 3.68 4.49 0.93
CA GLY A 657 4.40 3.23 0.67
C GLY A 657 5.12 2.65 1.90
N GLU A 658 5.03 1.33 2.08
CA GLU A 658 5.62 0.61 3.21
C GLU A 658 6.80 -0.25 2.76
N LEU A 659 7.90 -0.25 3.52
CA LEU A 659 9.09 -1.07 3.22
C LEU A 659 8.75 -2.57 3.11
N LEU A 660 7.79 -3.07 3.91
CA LEU A 660 7.29 -4.45 3.80
C LEU A 660 6.72 -4.78 2.40
N THR A 661 6.13 -3.79 1.72
CA THR A 661 5.60 -3.96 0.35
C THR A 661 6.70 -3.96 -0.71
N PHE A 662 7.77 -3.20 -0.49
CA PHE A 662 8.97 -3.29 -1.31
C PHE A 662 9.62 -4.68 -1.21
N ILE A 663 9.72 -5.20 0.02
CA ILE A 663 10.31 -6.52 0.29
C ILE A 663 9.46 -7.63 -0.30
N TRP A 664 8.13 -7.57 -0.16
CA TRP A 664 7.23 -8.51 -0.81
C TRP A 664 7.49 -8.57 -2.33
N LEU A 665 7.48 -7.42 -3.02
CA LEU A 665 7.68 -7.41 -4.46
C LEU A 665 9.13 -7.82 -4.84
N LEU A 666 10.14 -7.41 -4.09
CA LEU A 666 11.54 -7.83 -4.28
C LEU A 666 11.73 -9.35 -4.14
N MET A 667 11.11 -9.97 -3.15
CA MET A 667 11.14 -11.43 -2.98
C MET A 667 10.51 -12.14 -4.18
N ASN A 668 9.34 -11.67 -4.63
CA ASN A 668 8.69 -12.19 -5.83
C ASN A 668 9.60 -12.10 -7.06
N HIS A 669 10.25 -10.95 -7.28
CA HIS A 669 11.17 -10.77 -8.41
C HIS A 669 12.45 -11.61 -8.31
N LEU A 670 12.99 -11.81 -7.11
CA LEU A 670 14.10 -12.74 -6.86
C LEU A 670 13.68 -14.22 -6.90
N GLY A 671 12.43 -14.52 -7.28
CA GLY A 671 11.90 -15.88 -7.41
C GLY A 671 11.68 -16.61 -6.08
N LEU A 672 11.57 -15.87 -4.98
CA LEU A 672 11.29 -16.33 -3.62
C LEU A 672 9.79 -16.14 -3.29
N GLY A 673 8.96 -17.13 -3.60
CA GLY A 673 7.51 -17.09 -3.33
C GLY A 673 6.85 -18.45 -3.43
N THR A 674 5.77 -18.69 -2.68
CA THR A 674 5.08 -19.98 -2.65
C THR A 674 4.27 -20.24 -3.92
N GLN A 675 3.75 -19.19 -4.55
CA GLN A 675 2.87 -19.27 -5.71
C GLN A 675 3.51 -19.98 -6.92
N PHE A 676 4.83 -19.87 -7.07
CA PHE A 676 5.55 -20.51 -8.17
C PHE A 676 5.55 -22.05 -8.03
N TYR A 677 5.76 -22.54 -6.81
CA TYR A 677 5.70 -23.97 -6.48
C TYR A 677 4.26 -24.51 -6.54
N GLU A 678 3.29 -23.71 -6.07
CA GLU A 678 1.87 -24.07 -6.17
C GLU A 678 1.41 -24.24 -7.63
N GLN A 679 1.87 -23.39 -8.56
CA GLN A 679 1.57 -23.53 -9.98
C GLN A 679 2.19 -24.79 -10.59
N GLU A 680 3.46 -25.06 -10.32
CA GLU A 680 4.13 -26.27 -10.80
C GLU A 680 3.40 -27.52 -10.30
N ARG A 681 3.00 -27.54 -9.02
CA ARG A 681 2.21 -28.63 -8.46
C ARG A 681 0.85 -28.77 -9.14
N GLN A 682 0.15 -27.68 -9.44
CA GLN A 682 -1.12 -27.72 -10.19
C GLN A 682 -0.93 -28.23 -11.62
N ALA A 683 0.17 -27.89 -12.29
CA ALA A 683 0.50 -28.40 -13.62
C ALA A 683 0.84 -29.89 -13.58
N GLY A 684 1.75 -30.30 -12.67
CA GLY A 684 2.17 -31.70 -12.52
C GLY A 684 1.02 -32.64 -12.13
N THR A 685 0.10 -32.21 -11.27
CA THR A 685 -1.08 -33.02 -10.88
C THR A 685 -2.02 -33.27 -12.07
N LYS A 686 -2.04 -32.39 -13.08
CA LYS A 686 -2.82 -32.55 -14.32
C LYS A 686 -2.12 -33.41 -15.38
N MET A 687 -0.82 -33.68 -15.25
CA MET A 687 0.00 -34.40 -16.23
C MET A 687 0.23 -35.88 -15.91
N VAL A 688 -0.47 -36.45 -14.92
CA VAL A 688 -0.38 -37.89 -14.59
C VAL A 688 -1.52 -38.65 -15.28
N PRO A 689 -1.32 -39.25 -16.47
CA PRO A 689 -2.18 -40.35 -16.87
C PRO A 689 -1.97 -41.50 -15.88
N GLN A 690 -3.06 -41.97 -15.27
CA GLN A 690 -3.02 -43.24 -14.55
C GLN A 690 -2.73 -44.34 -15.58
N LYS A 691 -1.57 -45.00 -15.43
CA LYS A 691 -1.16 -46.16 -16.24
C LYS A 691 -2.00 -47.38 -15.92
#